data_AF-A0A194VWG9-F1
#
_entry.id   AF-A0A194VWG9-F1
#
_cell.length_a   1.000
_cell.length_b   1.000
_cell.length_c   1.000
_cell.angle_alpha   90.00
_cell.angle_beta   90.00
_cell.angle_gamma   90.00
#
_symmetry.space_group_name_H-M   'P 1'
#
loop_
_entity.id
_entity.type
_entity.pdbx_description
1 polymer ?
#
loop_
_entity_poly.entity_id
_entity_poly.type
_entity_poly.pdbx_seq_one_letter_code
_entity_poly.pdbx_strand_id
1 'polypeptide(L)'
;MMGPARTPSRSKPATANQRKRKAHVKSRAGCGNCKIRRVKCDEAKPRCNQCINFGVVCNYGPTASSSTGELVLSFNGASYMEAPPKSPVSMNQTMLDLINHSLRHSPTGIILGSQVYQLKIQDLEVLDRFSNGTVLTFGSNISKWVIQAETPRLACLHPFLMHIVLALTATHHRLLSSPDDKPTASELFHHYNATAQFNYKLRSGDATSSERDAIWIASTFIGAFQMCNIQAHSPEGAWPLQVSDPEEPDWLALTLGKNDIWTLCDPSRTDSCFQGLWIKCNVDGEDLEFSPYELKNGGFPNLPREMLDYLNLNDASTWALNPYFQAANIMSQLMPIEYNQVNIMKYTTFIHLIQPGFRKLWVGKDPGVLLLLSYCLGLKFGMYSGAGYFQCGSTDQPASLGHETTDAHTFAGWGADSLKYDNCYANSTDEAADYSNAVTQSPTRFQVMAQALEDASRDIVYQICQWGVGTDIGTWAPQIGDSWRISNDIYDAWRSIWRITNQVVPYFKHTGVGAYADMDMLIVGLKALSIEEEKFHFGMWAINKSPLVIGAPIDTSITPVESLEVLNNTEVIALNQDSLGKQAQLIRRYTTEQYDVWVGELSGSRLVLGLANWYNGSQSVTVSLPADLGIASATARDVWAAQDLGTLTSTYKTTLAGHELHLLVLSDVVNATSGTQQPIRYYTASTDATLSGAATVASCPSGTCLPAGSKVGYIGEGDSAAAVTFSSVTADSAGTKLLGVDFINYDVALETSWEWGDNTRNMTIAVNVEASDGVRFAFPISGGDWYDAGRLYVYVDGFTAGDENEVVFTAYGDAETWAPDLVGFEVFEIE
;
A
#
# COMPACT_ATOMS: atom_id res chain seq x y z
N MET A 1 10.81 -39.25 46.05
CA MET A 1 11.16 -40.48 45.33
C MET A 1 11.54 -40.09 43.91
N MET A 2 12.84 -40.07 43.63
CA MET A 2 13.38 -39.94 42.28
C MET A 2 13.24 -41.28 41.54
N GLY A 3 12.84 -41.23 40.28
CA GLY A 3 12.97 -42.32 39.31
C GLY A 3 13.31 -41.73 37.94
N PRO A 4 14.24 -42.31 37.17
CA PRO A 4 15.21 -41.52 36.40
C PRO A 4 14.93 -41.46 34.89
N ALA A 5 15.54 -40.44 34.29
CA ALA A 5 15.59 -40.13 32.87
C ALA A 5 16.11 -41.28 32.00
N ARG A 6 15.47 -41.50 30.85
CA ARG A 6 16.01 -42.26 29.72
C ARG A 6 16.61 -41.29 28.70
N THR A 7 17.94 -41.32 28.60
CA THR A 7 18.75 -40.75 27.53
C THR A 7 18.42 -41.38 26.17
N PRO A 8 18.26 -40.60 25.08
CA PRO A 8 18.36 -41.14 23.73
C PRO A 8 19.82 -41.44 23.38
N SER A 9 20.06 -42.62 22.81
CA SER A 9 21.35 -43.09 22.37
C SER A 9 21.90 -42.25 21.22
N ARG A 10 23.19 -41.89 21.32
CA ARG A 10 24.01 -41.42 20.20
C ARG A 10 23.98 -42.45 19.06
N SER A 11 23.26 -42.17 17.99
CA SER A 11 23.49 -42.81 16.70
C SER A 11 24.79 -42.26 16.11
N LYS A 12 25.68 -43.17 15.73
CA LYS A 12 26.95 -42.86 15.05
C LYS A 12 26.65 -42.13 13.73
N PRO A 13 27.50 -41.17 13.31
CA PRO A 13 27.36 -40.57 11.99
C PRO A 13 27.51 -41.68 10.95
N ALA A 14 26.53 -41.78 10.04
CA ALA A 14 26.59 -42.67 8.90
C ALA A 14 27.84 -42.31 8.09
N THR A 15 28.76 -43.26 8.03
CA THR A 15 29.95 -43.21 7.18
C THR A 15 29.54 -42.83 5.76
N ALA A 16 30.16 -41.78 5.23
CA ALA A 16 30.03 -41.37 3.85
C ALA A 16 30.12 -42.60 2.94
N ASN A 17 29.02 -42.91 2.23
CA ASN A 17 29.02 -43.89 1.16
C ASN A 17 29.98 -43.37 0.09
N GLN A 18 31.26 -43.76 0.17
CA GLN A 18 32.17 -43.66 -0.97
C GLN A 18 31.52 -44.45 -2.11
N ARG A 19 30.93 -43.72 -3.06
CA ARG A 19 30.46 -44.28 -4.33
C ARG A 19 31.66 -44.94 -5.01
N LYS A 20 31.80 -46.25 -4.83
CA LYS A 20 32.68 -47.07 -5.68
C LYS A 20 32.20 -46.89 -7.11
N ARG A 21 33.01 -46.24 -7.96
CA ARG A 21 32.80 -46.18 -9.41
C ARG A 21 32.72 -47.62 -9.91
N LYS A 22 31.50 -48.11 -10.22
CA LYS A 22 31.33 -49.34 -11.01
C LYS A 22 31.98 -49.07 -12.37
N ALA A 23 32.92 -49.92 -12.77
CA ALA A 23 33.46 -49.90 -14.11
C ALA A 23 32.31 -50.19 -15.09
N HIS A 24 31.91 -49.18 -15.86
CA HIS A 24 30.86 -49.33 -16.85
C HIS A 24 31.49 -49.49 -18.24
N VAL A 25 31.06 -50.53 -18.95
CA VAL A 25 31.34 -50.71 -20.37
C VAL A 25 30.71 -49.52 -21.11
N LYS A 26 31.55 -48.71 -21.75
CA LYS A 26 31.12 -47.55 -22.53
C LYS A 26 30.22 -48.02 -23.69
N SER A 27 29.02 -47.46 -23.77
CA SER A 27 28.16 -47.56 -24.95
C SER A 27 28.93 -46.99 -26.14
N ARG A 28 29.27 -47.84 -27.12
CA ARG A 28 30.01 -47.42 -28.32
C ARG A 28 29.08 -46.73 -29.34
N ALA A 29 27.77 -46.97 -29.28
CA ALA A 29 26.78 -46.48 -30.25
C ALA A 29 25.73 -45.51 -29.67
N GLY A 30 25.92 -44.98 -28.45
CA GLY A 30 24.99 -44.03 -27.84
C GLY A 30 24.81 -42.73 -28.64
N CYS A 31 23.62 -42.12 -28.51
CA CYS A 31 23.26 -40.88 -29.20
C CYS A 31 24.13 -39.69 -28.76
N GLY A 32 24.20 -38.65 -29.61
CA GLY A 32 24.99 -37.44 -29.36
C GLY A 32 24.60 -36.70 -28.07
N ASN A 33 23.29 -36.53 -27.83
CA ASN A 33 22.81 -35.78 -26.66
C ASN A 33 23.11 -36.48 -25.32
N CYS A 34 23.04 -37.80 -25.25
CA CYS A 34 23.46 -38.54 -24.06
C CYS A 34 24.98 -38.48 -23.84
N LYS A 35 25.77 -38.41 -24.93
CA LYS A 35 27.23 -38.22 -24.86
C LYS A 35 27.59 -36.83 -24.33
N ILE A 36 26.93 -35.77 -24.82
CA ILE A 36 27.12 -34.37 -24.33
C ILE A 36 26.78 -34.29 -22.84
N ARG A 37 25.65 -34.87 -22.43
CA ARG A 37 25.18 -34.92 -21.03
C ARG A 37 25.96 -35.89 -20.14
N ARG A 38 26.89 -36.67 -20.70
CA ARG A 38 27.68 -37.71 -20.00
C ARG A 38 26.81 -38.74 -19.24
N VAL A 39 25.63 -39.05 -19.78
CA VAL A 39 24.69 -40.06 -19.24
C VAL A 39 24.69 -41.32 -20.10
N LYS A 40 24.39 -42.49 -19.51
CA LYS A 40 24.38 -43.76 -20.23
C LYS A 40 23.16 -43.84 -21.15
N CYS A 41 23.40 -43.81 -22.47
CA CYS A 41 22.38 -44.07 -23.48
C CYS A 41 21.94 -45.54 -23.42
N ASP A 42 20.63 -45.78 -23.45
CA ASP A 42 20.01 -47.10 -23.56
C ASP A 42 19.95 -47.61 -25.02
N GLU A 43 20.40 -46.80 -25.98
CA GLU A 43 20.54 -47.13 -27.41
C GLU A 43 19.23 -47.53 -28.13
N ALA A 44 18.07 -47.35 -27.48
CA ALA A 44 16.77 -47.58 -28.09
C ALA A 44 16.55 -46.66 -29.31
N LYS A 45 16.11 -47.23 -30.44
CA LYS A 45 15.83 -46.53 -31.70
C LYS A 45 14.31 -46.50 -31.95
N PRO A 46 13.74 -45.39 -32.48
CA PRO A 46 14.43 -44.19 -33.00
C PRO A 46 14.86 -43.19 -31.92
N ARG A 47 14.41 -43.33 -30.66
CA ARG A 47 14.73 -42.44 -29.53
C ARG A 47 15.10 -43.22 -28.26
N CYS A 48 16.12 -42.76 -27.55
CA CYS A 48 16.56 -43.32 -26.27
C CYS A 48 15.72 -42.78 -25.10
N ASN A 49 15.44 -43.59 -24.08
CA ASN A 49 14.59 -43.18 -22.96
C ASN A 49 15.17 -42.00 -22.16
N GLN A 50 16.50 -41.89 -22.12
CA GLN A 50 17.18 -40.77 -21.44
C GLN A 50 17.03 -39.43 -22.16
N CYS A 51 16.79 -39.45 -23.48
CA CYS A 51 16.44 -38.26 -24.25
C CYS A 51 14.95 -37.92 -24.11
N ILE A 52 14.08 -38.93 -24.09
CA ILE A 52 12.63 -38.77 -23.90
C ILE A 52 12.34 -38.13 -22.55
N ASN A 53 12.87 -38.69 -21.46
CA ASN A 53 12.60 -38.21 -20.10
C ASN A 53 13.19 -36.82 -19.83
N PHE A 54 14.21 -36.43 -20.59
CA PHE A 54 14.83 -35.11 -20.46
C PHE A 54 14.23 -34.08 -21.43
N GLY A 55 13.29 -34.49 -22.30
CA GLY A 55 12.66 -33.59 -23.26
C GLY A 55 13.63 -33.08 -24.32
N VAL A 56 14.54 -33.91 -24.84
CA VAL A 56 15.47 -33.56 -25.94
C VAL A 56 15.38 -34.53 -27.11
N VAL A 57 15.69 -34.08 -28.33
CA VAL A 57 15.63 -34.91 -29.54
C VAL A 57 16.80 -35.91 -29.53
N CYS A 58 16.53 -37.18 -29.83
CA CYS A 58 17.57 -38.21 -29.87
C CYS A 58 18.26 -38.24 -31.24
N ASN A 59 19.59 -38.12 -31.29
CA ASN A 59 20.38 -38.09 -32.52
C ASN A 59 21.34 -39.29 -32.66
N TYR A 60 21.05 -40.19 -33.60
CA TYR A 60 21.88 -41.35 -33.92
C TYR A 60 22.54 -41.18 -35.30
N GLY A 61 23.89 -41.16 -35.38
CA GLY A 61 24.62 -41.13 -36.67
C GLY A 61 25.98 -40.40 -36.64
N PRO A 62 26.76 -40.43 -37.74
CA PRO A 62 28.08 -39.80 -37.85
C PRO A 62 28.06 -38.26 -37.86
N THR A 63 26.91 -37.66 -38.14
CA THR A 63 26.68 -36.21 -38.05
C THR A 63 26.52 -35.71 -36.60
N ALA A 64 26.43 -36.62 -35.62
CA ALA A 64 26.38 -36.25 -34.20
C ALA A 64 27.72 -35.75 -33.65
N SER A 65 28.83 -35.92 -34.38
CA SER A 65 30.15 -35.35 -34.02
C SER A 65 30.40 -33.94 -34.57
N SER A 66 29.50 -33.39 -35.39
CA SER A 66 29.62 -32.04 -35.96
C SER A 66 28.60 -31.04 -35.40
N SER A 67 27.68 -31.45 -34.52
CA SER A 67 26.86 -30.50 -33.77
C SER A 67 27.71 -29.86 -32.68
N THR A 68 27.91 -28.56 -32.80
CA THR A 68 28.56 -27.64 -31.85
C THR A 68 27.88 -27.68 -30.48
N GLY A 69 28.09 -28.72 -29.67
CA GLY A 69 27.83 -28.73 -28.22
C GLY A 69 26.40 -28.44 -27.71
N GLU A 70 25.40 -28.23 -28.56
CA GLU A 70 24.08 -27.72 -28.16
C GLU A 70 23.02 -28.83 -27.96
N LEU A 71 22.17 -28.63 -26.94
CA LEU A 71 21.05 -29.50 -26.58
C LEU A 71 19.80 -29.06 -27.34
N VAL A 72 19.24 -29.94 -28.17
CA VAL A 72 17.98 -29.67 -28.90
C VAL A 72 16.79 -30.23 -28.11
N LEU A 73 15.91 -29.36 -27.60
CA LEU A 73 14.68 -29.74 -26.89
C LEU A 73 13.68 -30.46 -27.82
N SER A 74 12.98 -31.46 -27.29
CA SER A 74 11.92 -32.22 -27.96
C SER A 74 10.57 -31.85 -27.34
N PHE A 75 9.86 -30.93 -27.96
CA PHE A 75 8.49 -30.58 -27.57
C PHE A 75 7.50 -31.53 -28.25
N ASN A 76 7.13 -32.63 -27.58
CA ASN A 76 5.92 -33.37 -27.93
C ASN A 76 4.74 -32.64 -27.27
N GLY A 77 4.05 -31.82 -28.06
CA GLY A 77 2.96 -30.94 -27.61
C GLY A 77 2.55 -29.88 -28.65
N ALA A 78 3.37 -29.64 -29.68
CA ALA A 78 2.94 -28.93 -30.87
C ALA A 78 2.22 -29.92 -31.81
N SER A 79 0.94 -29.68 -32.09
CA SER A 79 0.08 -30.49 -32.97
C SER A 79 0.74 -30.87 -34.29
N TYR A 80 0.60 -32.14 -34.64
CA TYR A 80 0.88 -32.68 -35.96
C TYR A 80 -0.11 -32.13 -37.00
N MET A 81 0.35 -32.04 -38.26
CA MET A 81 -0.44 -31.56 -39.40
C MET A 81 -1.62 -32.49 -39.72
N GLU A 82 -2.83 -31.96 -39.74
CA GLU A 82 -3.85 -32.38 -40.70
C GLU A 82 -3.90 -31.36 -41.85
N ALA A 83 -4.03 -31.86 -43.08
CA ALA A 83 -4.09 -31.02 -44.27
C ALA A 83 -5.39 -30.17 -44.26
N PRO A 84 -5.32 -28.86 -44.54
CA PRO A 84 -6.51 -28.01 -44.49
C PRO A 84 -7.44 -28.32 -45.68
N PRO A 85 -8.77 -28.43 -45.46
CA PRO A 85 -9.72 -28.35 -46.56
C PRO A 85 -9.73 -26.91 -47.11
N LYS A 86 -9.84 -26.78 -48.43
CA LYS A 86 -9.87 -25.50 -49.13
C LYS A 86 -11.07 -24.67 -48.69
N SER A 87 -10.80 -23.53 -48.07
CA SER A 87 -11.76 -22.48 -47.68
C SER A 87 -11.24 -21.13 -48.23
N PRO A 88 -12.09 -20.11 -48.47
CA PRO A 88 -11.69 -18.87 -49.12
C PRO A 88 -10.58 -18.16 -48.34
N VAL A 89 -9.65 -17.55 -49.08
CA VAL A 89 -8.46 -16.92 -48.52
C VAL A 89 -8.85 -15.75 -47.61
N SER A 90 -8.67 -15.93 -46.30
CA SER A 90 -8.75 -14.86 -45.31
C SER A 90 -7.58 -13.89 -45.49
N MET A 91 -7.80 -12.58 -45.40
CA MET A 91 -6.71 -11.57 -45.43
C MET A 91 -5.64 -11.87 -44.37
N ASN A 92 -6.05 -12.39 -43.20
CA ASN A 92 -5.13 -12.81 -42.14
C ASN A 92 -4.24 -13.98 -42.59
N GLN A 93 -4.78 -14.90 -43.41
CA GLN A 93 -3.99 -16.01 -43.95
C GLN A 93 -2.96 -15.52 -44.97
N THR A 94 -3.33 -14.59 -45.85
CA THR A 94 -2.37 -13.99 -46.81
C THR A 94 -1.28 -13.20 -46.09
N MET A 95 -1.64 -12.43 -45.06
CA MET A 95 -0.67 -11.69 -44.24
C MET A 95 0.27 -12.64 -43.51
N LEU A 96 -0.24 -13.72 -42.91
CA LEU A 96 0.57 -14.76 -42.30
C LEU A 96 1.51 -15.43 -43.31
N ASP A 97 1.04 -15.74 -44.50
CA ASP A 97 1.85 -16.37 -45.54
C ASP A 97 3.01 -15.46 -45.97
N LEU A 98 2.78 -14.14 -46.08
CA LEU A 98 3.80 -13.14 -46.40
C LEU A 98 4.84 -12.97 -45.27
N ILE A 99 4.39 -12.90 -44.01
CA ILE A 99 5.31 -12.78 -42.87
C ILE A 99 6.11 -14.07 -42.72
N ASN A 100 5.45 -15.23 -42.77
CA ASN A 100 6.11 -16.53 -42.69
C ASN A 100 7.10 -16.74 -43.83
N HIS A 101 6.78 -16.28 -45.05
CA HIS A 101 7.73 -16.30 -46.16
C HIS A 101 8.97 -15.45 -45.85
N SER A 102 8.78 -14.23 -45.36
CA SER A 102 9.87 -13.32 -44.99
C SER A 102 10.76 -13.90 -43.88
N LEU A 103 10.16 -14.48 -42.83
CA LEU A 103 10.88 -15.10 -41.72
C LEU A 103 11.63 -16.38 -42.13
N ARG A 104 11.08 -17.19 -43.04
CA ARG A 104 11.74 -18.39 -43.59
C ARG A 104 12.98 -18.08 -44.41
N HIS A 105 12.96 -16.96 -45.12
CA HIS A 105 14.07 -16.52 -45.96
C HIS A 105 15.06 -15.61 -45.20
N SER A 106 14.84 -15.37 -43.91
CA SER A 106 15.79 -14.65 -43.07
C SER A 106 17.03 -15.51 -42.77
N PRO A 107 18.26 -14.96 -42.87
CA PRO A 107 19.51 -15.69 -42.59
C PRO A 107 19.56 -16.33 -41.20
N THR A 108 18.81 -15.80 -40.23
CA THR A 108 18.78 -16.27 -38.84
C THR A 108 17.72 -17.36 -38.57
N GLY A 109 16.80 -17.61 -39.50
CA GLY A 109 15.63 -18.49 -39.30
C GLY A 109 15.89 -20.00 -39.43
N ILE A 110 17.05 -20.44 -39.94
CA ILE A 110 17.31 -21.83 -40.36
C ILE A 110 18.11 -22.66 -39.32
N ILE A 111 18.47 -22.05 -38.19
CA ILE A 111 19.70 -22.47 -37.49
C ILE A 111 19.45 -23.40 -36.30
N LEU A 112 18.22 -23.47 -35.77
CA LEU A 112 17.82 -24.39 -34.70
C LEU A 112 17.08 -25.62 -35.24
N GLY A 113 17.75 -26.38 -36.12
CA GLY A 113 17.17 -27.56 -36.76
C GLY A 113 16.21 -27.22 -37.91
N SER A 114 15.80 -28.25 -38.66
CA SER A 114 15.08 -28.14 -39.94
C SER A 114 13.64 -27.59 -39.88
N GLN A 115 13.26 -26.88 -38.82
CA GLN A 115 11.91 -26.32 -38.66
C GLN A 115 11.99 -24.81 -38.42
N VAL A 116 11.70 -24.03 -39.46
CA VAL A 116 11.40 -22.60 -39.31
C VAL A 116 10.04 -22.48 -38.62
N TYR A 117 9.96 -21.72 -37.53
CA TYR A 117 8.70 -21.43 -36.86
C TYR A 117 7.72 -20.72 -37.82
N GLN A 118 6.48 -21.22 -37.89
CA GLN A 118 5.41 -20.62 -38.68
C GLN A 118 4.43 -19.94 -37.73
N LEU A 119 4.30 -18.61 -37.86
CA LEU A 119 3.26 -17.83 -37.21
C LEU A 119 1.89 -18.36 -37.60
N LYS A 120 1.03 -18.45 -36.60
CA LYS A 120 -0.37 -18.84 -36.67
C LYS A 120 -1.26 -17.63 -36.44
N ILE A 121 -2.56 -17.83 -36.64
CA ILE A 121 -3.58 -16.79 -36.39
C ILE A 121 -3.52 -16.28 -34.95
N GLN A 122 -3.26 -17.16 -33.97
CA GLN A 122 -3.13 -16.75 -32.56
C GLN A 122 -1.97 -15.77 -32.33
N ASP A 123 -0.88 -15.87 -33.11
CA ASP A 123 0.26 -14.97 -32.95
C ASP A 123 -0.05 -13.56 -33.48
N LEU A 124 -1.01 -13.41 -34.40
CA LEU A 124 -1.49 -12.10 -34.83
C LEU A 124 -2.22 -11.36 -33.71
N GLU A 125 -2.98 -12.09 -32.88
CA GLU A 125 -3.66 -11.51 -31.71
C GLU A 125 -2.64 -11.01 -30.68
N VAL A 126 -1.55 -11.76 -30.49
CA VAL A 126 -0.44 -11.35 -29.62
C VAL A 126 0.28 -10.11 -30.18
N LEU A 127 0.49 -10.02 -31.49
CA LEU A 127 1.08 -8.84 -32.14
C LEU A 127 0.18 -7.61 -32.11
N ASP A 128 -1.14 -7.79 -32.22
CA ASP A 128 -2.10 -6.71 -32.05
C ASP A 128 -2.06 -6.16 -30.62
N ARG A 129 -2.09 -7.07 -29.62
CA ARG A 129 -1.92 -6.72 -28.21
C ARG A 129 -0.58 -6.04 -27.92
N PHE A 130 0.49 -6.44 -28.60
CA PHE A 130 1.76 -5.74 -28.48
C PHE A 130 1.61 -4.27 -28.89
N SER A 131 0.98 -4.04 -30.05
CA SER A 131 0.83 -2.71 -30.64
C SER A 131 -0.15 -1.83 -29.87
N ASN A 132 -1.22 -2.40 -29.31
CA ASN A 132 -2.31 -1.65 -28.66
C ASN A 132 -2.24 -1.64 -27.12
N GLY A 133 -1.35 -2.44 -26.53
CA GLY A 133 -1.27 -2.60 -25.07
C GLY A 133 0.17 -2.63 -24.58
N THR A 134 0.91 -3.70 -24.89
CA THR A 134 2.24 -3.93 -24.28
C THR A 134 3.21 -2.80 -24.55
N VAL A 135 3.34 -2.32 -25.77
CA VAL A 135 4.31 -1.26 -26.08
C VAL A 135 4.00 0.08 -25.39
N LEU A 136 2.74 0.31 -25.02
CA LEU A 136 2.31 1.54 -24.34
C LEU A 136 2.76 1.61 -22.88
N THR A 137 3.15 0.47 -22.30
CA THR A 137 3.76 0.41 -20.96
C THR A 137 5.29 0.56 -21.01
N PHE A 138 5.89 0.66 -22.21
CA PHE A 138 7.34 0.77 -22.40
C PHE A 138 7.83 2.18 -22.76
N GLY A 139 8.67 2.73 -21.88
CA GLY A 139 9.45 3.94 -22.13
C GLY A 139 8.68 5.25 -21.96
N SER A 140 9.31 6.35 -22.38
CA SER A 140 8.75 7.71 -22.29
C SER A 140 7.63 7.95 -23.31
N ASN A 141 6.96 9.10 -23.17
CA ASN A 141 5.90 9.53 -24.08
C ASN A 141 6.33 9.61 -25.55
N ILE A 142 7.62 9.74 -25.84
CA ILE A 142 8.17 9.82 -27.20
C ILE A 142 8.65 8.45 -27.69
N SER A 143 9.33 7.68 -26.84
CA SER A 143 9.88 6.36 -27.24
C SER A 143 8.79 5.37 -27.60
N LYS A 144 7.65 5.40 -26.89
CA LYS A 144 6.55 4.47 -27.12
C LYS A 144 6.02 4.50 -28.56
N TRP A 145 5.90 5.67 -29.19
CA TRP A 145 5.40 5.81 -30.57
C TRP A 145 6.37 5.24 -31.60
N VAL A 146 7.66 5.50 -31.43
CA VAL A 146 8.69 5.00 -32.36
C VAL A 146 8.81 3.48 -32.24
N ILE A 147 8.80 2.96 -31.01
CA ILE A 147 8.85 1.52 -30.75
C ILE A 147 7.58 0.83 -31.30
N GLN A 148 6.40 1.42 -31.07
CA GLN A 148 5.12 0.91 -31.59
C GLN A 148 5.11 0.84 -33.12
N ALA A 149 5.65 1.85 -33.81
CA ALA A 149 5.67 1.89 -35.27
C ALA A 149 6.71 0.95 -35.90
N GLU A 150 7.95 0.99 -35.40
CA GLU A 150 9.08 0.32 -36.06
C GLU A 150 9.25 -1.15 -35.66
N THR A 151 8.91 -1.50 -34.41
CA THR A 151 9.11 -2.87 -33.90
C THR A 151 8.34 -3.91 -34.70
N PRO A 152 7.02 -3.78 -34.97
CA PRO A 152 6.29 -4.81 -35.70
C PRO A 152 6.86 -5.02 -37.11
N ARG A 153 7.30 -3.92 -37.76
CA ARG A 153 7.96 -3.96 -39.07
C ARG A 153 9.27 -4.74 -39.03
N LEU A 154 10.14 -4.46 -38.07
CA LEU A 154 11.41 -5.18 -37.88
C LEU A 154 11.18 -6.64 -37.48
N ALA A 155 10.19 -6.91 -36.61
CA ALA A 155 9.85 -8.26 -36.17
C ALA A 155 9.46 -9.15 -37.35
N CYS A 156 8.72 -8.63 -38.34
CA CYS A 156 8.36 -9.37 -39.55
C CYS A 156 9.56 -9.78 -40.43
N LEU A 157 10.72 -9.14 -40.25
CA LEU A 157 11.94 -9.37 -41.03
C LEU A 157 12.98 -10.21 -40.26
N HIS A 158 12.94 -10.14 -38.93
CA HIS A 158 13.98 -10.68 -38.04
C HIS A 158 13.39 -11.67 -37.03
N PRO A 159 13.54 -12.99 -37.25
CA PRO A 159 12.98 -14.04 -36.41
C PRO A 159 13.25 -13.90 -34.90
N PHE A 160 14.47 -13.54 -34.49
CA PHE A 160 14.81 -13.38 -33.08
C PHE A 160 13.99 -12.26 -32.40
N LEU A 161 13.71 -11.18 -33.14
CA LEU A 161 12.89 -10.06 -32.66
C LEU A 161 11.41 -10.45 -32.59
N MET A 162 10.90 -11.18 -33.60
CA MET A 162 9.53 -11.70 -33.56
C MET A 162 9.31 -12.57 -32.32
N HIS A 163 10.24 -13.48 -32.04
CA HIS A 163 10.12 -14.35 -30.87
C HIS A 163 10.12 -13.56 -29.55
N ILE A 164 10.98 -12.54 -29.36
CA ILE A 164 10.96 -11.78 -28.10
C ILE A 164 9.69 -10.93 -27.95
N VAL A 165 9.17 -10.36 -29.03
CA VAL A 165 7.90 -9.60 -29.01
C VAL A 165 6.74 -10.48 -28.53
N LEU A 166 6.66 -11.71 -29.05
CA LEU A 166 5.64 -12.67 -28.66
C LEU A 166 5.81 -13.11 -27.19
N ALA A 167 7.04 -13.43 -26.77
CA ALA A 167 7.32 -13.82 -25.39
C ALA A 167 6.98 -12.70 -24.40
N LEU A 168 7.47 -11.48 -24.66
CA LEU A 168 7.24 -10.31 -23.81
C LEU A 168 5.76 -9.98 -23.69
N THR A 169 5.02 -10.02 -24.80
CA THR A 169 3.59 -9.71 -24.80
C THR A 169 2.77 -10.76 -24.05
N ALA A 170 3.10 -12.04 -24.24
CA ALA A 170 2.46 -13.12 -23.50
C ALA A 170 2.74 -13.01 -21.99
N THR A 171 3.98 -12.72 -21.61
CA THR A 171 4.37 -12.49 -20.21
C THR A 171 3.70 -11.28 -19.61
N HIS A 172 3.66 -10.14 -20.31
CA HIS A 172 2.98 -8.93 -19.84
C HIS A 172 1.49 -9.19 -19.62
N HIS A 173 0.83 -9.88 -20.56
CA HIS A 173 -0.58 -10.26 -20.40
C HIS A 173 -0.80 -11.21 -19.20
N ARG A 174 0.08 -12.21 -19.02
CA ARG A 174 0.01 -13.11 -17.87
C ARG A 174 0.16 -12.34 -16.57
N LEU A 175 1.14 -11.45 -16.45
CA LEU A 175 1.35 -10.66 -15.23
C LEU A 175 0.16 -9.74 -14.90
N LEU A 176 -0.51 -9.19 -15.91
CA LEU A 176 -1.71 -8.39 -15.70
C LEU A 176 -2.96 -9.22 -15.36
N SER A 177 -3.03 -10.47 -15.82
CA SER A 177 -4.22 -11.31 -15.63
C SER A 177 -4.10 -12.28 -14.45
N SER A 178 -2.89 -12.78 -14.19
CA SER A 178 -2.57 -13.88 -13.27
C SER A 178 -1.07 -13.84 -12.91
N PRO A 179 -0.63 -12.89 -12.05
CA PRO A 179 0.79 -12.66 -11.75
C PRO A 179 1.50 -13.87 -11.12
N ASP A 180 0.78 -14.69 -10.37
CA ASP A 180 1.33 -15.88 -9.69
C ASP A 180 1.50 -17.10 -10.61
N ASP A 181 0.94 -17.05 -11.82
CA ASP A 181 1.03 -18.17 -12.76
C ASP A 181 2.45 -18.34 -13.29
N LYS A 182 2.88 -19.60 -13.41
CA LYS A 182 4.16 -19.93 -14.02
C LYS A 182 4.18 -19.55 -15.50
N PRO A 183 5.33 -19.14 -16.05
CA PRO A 183 5.47 -18.91 -17.48
C PRO A 183 4.98 -20.10 -18.30
N THR A 184 4.13 -19.84 -19.30
CA THR A 184 3.60 -20.86 -20.18
C THR A 184 4.69 -21.50 -21.04
N ALA A 185 4.44 -22.71 -21.55
CA ALA A 185 5.36 -23.36 -22.48
C ALA A 185 5.59 -22.53 -23.76
N SER A 186 4.60 -21.71 -24.16
CA SER A 186 4.72 -20.79 -25.28
C SER A 186 5.68 -19.64 -24.96
N GLU A 187 5.51 -18.97 -23.82
CA GLU A 187 6.44 -17.91 -23.35
C GLU A 187 7.89 -18.41 -23.33
N LEU A 188 8.12 -19.57 -22.71
CA LEU A 188 9.45 -20.18 -22.62
C LEU A 188 10.01 -20.58 -24.00
N PHE A 189 9.16 -21.10 -24.89
CA PHE A 189 9.56 -21.45 -26.25
C PHE A 189 10.00 -20.23 -27.05
N HIS A 190 9.21 -19.16 -27.01
CA HIS A 190 9.53 -17.92 -27.71
C HIS A 190 10.76 -17.24 -27.11
N HIS A 191 10.87 -17.19 -25.77
CA HIS A 191 12.05 -16.64 -25.11
C HIS A 191 13.34 -17.42 -25.45
N TYR A 192 13.29 -18.76 -25.43
CA TYR A 192 14.43 -19.59 -25.81
C TYR A 192 14.87 -19.35 -27.26
N ASN A 193 13.92 -19.35 -28.20
CA ASN A 193 14.24 -19.12 -29.61
C ASN A 193 14.75 -17.70 -29.86
N ALA A 194 14.17 -16.70 -29.18
CA ALA A 194 14.65 -15.32 -29.24
C ALA A 194 16.11 -15.22 -28.82
N THR A 195 16.43 -15.70 -27.61
CA THR A 195 17.77 -15.59 -27.03
C THR A 195 18.82 -16.40 -27.80
N ALA A 196 18.48 -17.62 -28.25
CA ALA A 196 19.38 -18.47 -29.03
C ALA A 196 19.70 -17.86 -30.41
N GLN A 197 18.68 -17.41 -31.16
CA GLN A 197 18.87 -16.79 -32.47
C GLN A 197 19.56 -15.42 -32.36
N PHE A 198 19.24 -14.65 -31.32
CA PHE A 198 19.92 -13.40 -31.00
C PHE A 198 21.42 -13.64 -30.73
N ASN A 199 21.76 -14.61 -29.87
CA ASN A 199 23.15 -14.96 -29.57
C ASN A 199 23.92 -15.40 -30.83
N TYR A 200 23.29 -16.23 -31.67
CA TYR A 200 23.87 -16.62 -32.95
C TYR A 200 24.18 -15.39 -33.81
N LYS A 201 23.22 -14.46 -33.93
CA LYS A 201 23.39 -13.26 -34.75
C LYS A 201 24.51 -12.35 -34.22
N LEU A 202 24.70 -12.26 -32.91
CA LEU A 202 25.84 -11.52 -32.34
C LEU A 202 27.19 -12.14 -32.71
N ARG A 203 27.28 -13.47 -32.79
CA ARG A 203 28.52 -14.18 -33.14
C ARG A 203 28.89 -14.07 -34.62
N SER A 204 27.95 -13.74 -35.51
CA SER A 204 28.26 -13.66 -36.95
C SER A 204 29.08 -12.43 -37.32
N GLY A 205 29.21 -11.43 -36.45
CA GLY A 205 30.08 -10.26 -36.63
C GLY A 205 29.58 -9.21 -37.62
N ASP A 206 28.99 -9.64 -38.74
CA ASP A 206 28.45 -8.76 -39.77
C ASP A 206 26.94 -8.55 -39.60
N ALA A 207 26.49 -7.30 -39.57
CA ALA A 207 25.08 -6.92 -39.48
C ALA A 207 24.73 -5.78 -40.46
N THR A 208 23.70 -5.99 -41.27
CA THR A 208 23.10 -4.95 -42.10
C THR A 208 22.45 -3.86 -41.23
N SER A 209 22.14 -2.69 -41.81
CA SER A 209 21.51 -1.61 -41.05
C SER A 209 20.18 -2.02 -40.39
N SER A 210 19.34 -2.78 -41.10
CA SER A 210 18.08 -3.32 -40.56
C SER A 210 18.32 -4.34 -39.43
N GLU A 211 19.35 -5.18 -39.54
CA GLU A 211 19.71 -6.13 -38.48
C GLU A 211 20.26 -5.41 -37.24
N ARG A 212 21.04 -4.33 -37.41
CA ARG A 212 21.53 -3.50 -36.29
C ARG A 212 20.38 -2.88 -35.52
N ASP A 213 19.34 -2.39 -36.20
CA ASP A 213 18.11 -1.90 -35.56
C ASP A 213 17.38 -3.01 -34.81
N ALA A 214 17.23 -4.17 -35.44
CA ALA A 214 16.56 -5.30 -34.82
C ALA A 214 17.32 -5.84 -33.59
N ILE A 215 18.66 -5.91 -33.64
CA ILE A 215 19.50 -6.31 -32.50
C ILE A 215 19.33 -5.32 -31.35
N TRP A 216 19.33 -4.00 -31.63
CA TRP A 216 19.14 -2.97 -30.62
C TRP A 216 17.81 -3.14 -29.87
N ILE A 217 16.69 -3.20 -30.59
CA ILE A 217 15.38 -3.29 -29.94
C ILE A 217 15.14 -4.66 -29.30
N ALA A 218 15.62 -5.75 -29.90
CA ALA A 218 15.55 -7.08 -29.29
C ALA A 218 16.32 -7.15 -27.97
N SER A 219 17.49 -6.52 -27.88
CA SER A 219 18.26 -6.47 -26.63
C SER A 219 17.49 -5.74 -25.52
N THR A 220 16.78 -4.67 -25.86
CA THR A 220 15.95 -3.90 -24.93
C THR A 220 14.81 -4.76 -24.41
N PHE A 221 14.13 -5.50 -25.28
CA PHE A 221 13.04 -6.39 -24.86
C PHE A 221 13.49 -7.63 -24.13
N ILE A 222 14.68 -8.17 -24.42
CA ILE A 222 15.26 -9.25 -23.60
C ILE A 222 15.51 -8.76 -22.18
N GLY A 223 16.06 -7.54 -22.02
CA GLY A 223 16.24 -6.93 -20.70
C GLY A 223 14.91 -6.73 -19.97
N ALA A 224 13.92 -6.14 -20.65
CA ALA A 224 12.58 -5.94 -20.11
C ALA A 224 11.90 -7.26 -19.69
N PHE A 225 11.95 -8.27 -20.54
CA PHE A 225 11.39 -9.59 -20.25
C PHE A 225 11.96 -10.15 -18.95
N GLN A 226 13.26 -9.97 -18.71
CA GLN A 226 13.93 -10.54 -17.54
C GLN A 226 13.65 -9.76 -16.26
N MET A 227 13.48 -8.43 -16.34
CA MET A 227 12.99 -7.64 -15.20
C MET A 227 11.56 -8.05 -14.80
N CYS A 228 10.72 -8.40 -15.77
CA CYS A 228 9.35 -8.86 -15.52
C CYS A 228 9.26 -10.35 -15.14
N ASN A 229 10.33 -11.13 -15.34
CA ASN A 229 10.34 -12.55 -15.06
C ASN A 229 10.70 -12.80 -13.58
N ILE A 230 9.70 -12.69 -12.72
CA ILE A 230 9.84 -12.93 -11.28
C ILE A 230 10.13 -14.42 -11.05
N GLN A 231 11.39 -14.74 -10.72
CA GLN A 231 11.83 -16.12 -10.48
C GLN A 231 11.48 -16.62 -9.07
N ALA A 232 11.20 -15.69 -8.14
CA ALA A 232 10.89 -15.98 -6.75
C ALA A 232 9.39 -16.08 -6.51
N HIS A 233 8.96 -17.05 -5.70
CA HIS A 233 7.57 -17.22 -5.29
C HIS A 233 7.30 -16.76 -3.86
N SER A 234 8.32 -16.19 -3.19
CA SER A 234 8.21 -15.49 -1.91
C SER A 234 9.33 -14.44 -1.82
N PRO A 235 9.21 -13.43 -0.95
CA PRO A 235 10.27 -12.44 -0.70
C PRO A 235 11.61 -13.08 -0.28
N GLU A 236 11.59 -14.13 0.55
CA GLU A 236 12.80 -14.86 0.97
C GLU A 236 13.42 -15.65 -0.18
N GLY A 237 12.64 -15.99 -1.20
CA GLY A 237 13.14 -16.57 -2.45
C GLY A 237 13.78 -15.55 -3.39
N ALA A 238 13.63 -14.25 -3.13
CA ALA A 238 14.14 -13.18 -3.96
C ALA A 238 15.48 -12.65 -3.45
N TRP A 239 16.33 -12.18 -4.37
CA TRP A 239 17.50 -11.38 -3.99
C TRP A 239 17.03 -10.00 -3.47
N PRO A 240 17.60 -9.45 -2.37
CA PRO A 240 18.77 -9.91 -1.62
C PRO A 240 18.45 -10.85 -0.44
N LEU A 241 17.20 -11.18 -0.17
CA LEU A 241 16.81 -11.96 1.02
C LEU A 241 17.15 -13.45 0.93
N GLN A 242 17.28 -14.00 -0.27
CA GLN A 242 17.62 -15.41 -0.47
C GLN A 242 18.93 -15.81 0.21
N VAL A 243 18.89 -16.86 1.03
CA VAL A 243 20.05 -17.33 1.81
C VAL A 243 20.95 -18.25 0.98
N SER A 244 20.38 -18.99 0.02
CA SER A 244 21.01 -20.16 -0.59
C SER A 244 21.82 -19.90 -1.86
N ASP A 245 21.87 -18.67 -2.39
CA ASP A 245 22.67 -18.40 -3.58
C ASP A 245 23.50 -17.11 -3.47
N PRO A 246 24.85 -17.22 -3.43
CA PRO A 246 25.76 -16.09 -3.60
C PRO A 246 25.99 -15.76 -5.09
N GLU A 247 25.34 -16.49 -6.02
CA GLU A 247 25.43 -16.16 -7.44
C GLU A 247 24.65 -14.89 -7.77
N GLU A 248 25.18 -14.17 -8.75
CA GLU A 248 24.58 -12.95 -9.22
C GLU A 248 23.23 -13.22 -9.90
N PRO A 249 22.20 -12.39 -9.67
CA PRO A 249 20.92 -12.56 -10.36
C PRO A 249 21.07 -12.55 -11.89
N ASP A 250 20.42 -13.48 -12.60
CA ASP A 250 20.48 -13.60 -14.06
C ASP A 250 20.13 -12.28 -14.78
N TRP A 251 19.12 -11.57 -14.27
CA TRP A 251 18.69 -10.28 -14.80
C TRP A 251 19.79 -9.21 -14.68
N LEU A 252 20.60 -9.26 -13.62
CA LEU A 252 21.73 -8.35 -13.43
C LEU A 252 22.89 -8.72 -14.36
N ALA A 253 23.16 -10.03 -14.55
CA ALA A 253 24.19 -10.50 -15.47
C ALA A 253 23.93 -10.11 -16.94
N LEU A 254 22.67 -10.06 -17.36
CA LEU A 254 22.29 -9.68 -18.72
C LEU A 254 22.54 -8.21 -19.06
N THR A 255 22.73 -7.35 -18.06
CA THR A 255 23.04 -5.93 -18.28
C THR A 255 24.44 -5.69 -18.85
N LEU A 256 25.36 -6.65 -18.68
CA LEU A 256 26.77 -6.54 -19.06
C LEU A 256 27.01 -6.24 -20.54
N GLY A 257 26.22 -6.86 -21.42
CA GLY A 257 26.45 -6.77 -22.87
C GLY A 257 25.92 -5.48 -23.50
N LYS A 258 25.22 -4.62 -22.75
CA LYS A 258 24.45 -3.52 -23.35
C LYS A 258 25.34 -2.46 -24.02
N ASN A 259 26.51 -2.14 -23.45
CA ASN A 259 27.45 -1.20 -24.05
C ASN A 259 28.09 -1.75 -25.34
N ASP A 260 28.35 -3.06 -25.39
CA ASP A 260 28.84 -3.72 -26.60
C ASP A 260 27.76 -3.75 -27.68
N ILE A 261 26.50 -3.99 -27.29
CA ILE A 261 25.34 -3.91 -28.19
C ILE A 261 25.14 -2.48 -28.71
N TRP A 262 25.28 -1.47 -27.85
CA TRP A 262 25.22 -0.07 -28.25
C TRP A 262 26.28 0.23 -29.30
N THR A 263 27.53 -0.19 -29.07
CA THR A 263 28.65 0.04 -29.99
C THR A 263 28.43 -0.69 -31.33
N LEU A 264 27.93 -1.93 -31.28
CA LEU A 264 27.62 -2.72 -32.47
C LEU A 264 26.49 -2.09 -33.29
N CYS A 265 25.40 -1.70 -32.64
CA CYS A 265 24.19 -1.26 -33.31
C CYS A 265 24.26 0.21 -33.69
N ASP A 266 24.77 1.07 -32.79
CA ASP A 266 24.77 2.53 -32.87
C ASP A 266 23.40 3.07 -33.35
N PRO A 267 22.41 3.23 -32.47
CA PRO A 267 21.10 3.75 -32.85
C PRO A 267 21.12 5.24 -33.26
N SER A 268 22.25 5.93 -33.10
CA SER A 268 22.41 7.34 -33.49
C SER A 268 22.76 7.53 -34.98
N ARG A 269 23.09 6.43 -35.67
CA ARG A 269 23.45 6.45 -37.10
C ARG A 269 22.35 7.03 -37.96
N THR A 270 22.73 7.71 -39.04
CA THR A 270 21.82 8.43 -39.95
C THR A 270 20.82 7.56 -40.69
N ASP A 271 21.08 6.26 -40.76
CA ASP A 271 20.25 5.28 -41.46
C ASP A 271 19.44 4.38 -40.50
N SER A 272 19.48 4.64 -39.18
CA SER A 272 18.68 3.91 -38.18
C SER A 272 17.26 4.45 -38.11
N CYS A 273 16.27 3.54 -38.00
CA CYS A 273 14.90 3.96 -37.69
C CYS A 273 14.74 4.54 -36.27
N PHE A 274 15.73 4.34 -35.38
CA PHE A 274 15.75 4.90 -34.03
C PHE A 274 16.49 6.24 -33.94
N GLN A 275 17.06 6.76 -35.03
CA GLN A 275 17.78 8.03 -35.01
C GLN A 275 16.89 9.19 -34.54
N GLY A 276 15.65 9.25 -35.01
CA GLY A 276 14.70 10.29 -34.60
C GLY A 276 14.37 10.23 -33.11
N LEU A 277 14.40 9.03 -32.51
CA LEU A 277 14.28 8.88 -31.06
C LEU A 277 15.53 9.40 -30.35
N TRP A 278 16.72 9.08 -30.84
CA TRP A 278 17.98 9.58 -30.28
C TRP A 278 18.05 11.11 -30.31
N ILE A 279 17.66 11.76 -31.42
CA ILE A 279 17.63 13.23 -31.54
C ILE A 279 16.63 13.84 -30.55
N LYS A 280 15.41 13.29 -30.46
CA LYS A 280 14.40 13.84 -29.55
C LYS A 280 14.76 13.66 -28.08
N CYS A 281 15.37 12.54 -27.71
CA CYS A 281 15.78 12.29 -26.33
C CYS A 281 17.04 13.08 -25.93
N ASN A 282 17.99 13.29 -26.85
CA ASN A 282 19.31 13.82 -26.51
C ASN A 282 19.65 15.20 -27.09
N VAL A 283 18.89 15.73 -28.06
CA VAL A 283 19.21 16.96 -28.82
C VAL A 283 18.12 18.02 -28.74
N ASP A 284 16.83 17.65 -28.87
CA ASP A 284 15.72 18.62 -29.03
C ASP A 284 14.94 18.98 -27.73
N GLY A 285 15.35 18.49 -26.56
CA GLY A 285 15.11 19.21 -25.30
C GLY A 285 13.99 18.76 -24.34
N GLU A 286 14.16 17.63 -23.66
CA GLU A 286 13.49 17.40 -22.36
C GLU A 286 14.44 16.93 -21.23
N ASP A 287 15.68 16.51 -21.53
CA ASP A 287 16.55 15.80 -20.57
C ASP A 287 17.93 16.45 -20.32
N LEU A 288 18.04 17.78 -20.42
CA LEU A 288 19.28 18.48 -20.05
C LEU A 288 19.65 18.34 -18.57
N GLU A 289 18.72 17.90 -17.71
CA GLU A 289 18.91 17.80 -16.26
C GLU A 289 19.50 16.46 -15.78
N PHE A 290 19.40 15.38 -16.54
CA PHE A 290 19.95 14.07 -16.18
C PHE A 290 21.02 13.60 -17.18
N SER A 291 22.26 13.46 -16.70
CA SER A 291 23.37 12.92 -17.50
C SER A 291 24.15 11.93 -16.64
N PRO A 292 23.97 10.61 -16.86
CA PRO A 292 24.54 9.63 -15.95
C PRO A 292 26.07 9.56 -16.03
N TYR A 293 26.67 10.04 -17.12
CA TYR A 293 28.12 10.00 -17.34
C TYR A 293 28.84 11.26 -16.88
N GLU A 294 28.11 12.36 -16.71
CA GLU A 294 28.69 13.65 -16.29
C GLU A 294 28.51 13.84 -14.79
N LEU A 295 29.54 14.41 -14.15
CA LEU A 295 29.45 14.86 -12.79
C LEU A 295 28.81 16.25 -12.77
N LYS A 296 27.57 16.35 -12.32
CA LYS A 296 26.88 17.63 -12.21
C LYS A 296 27.22 18.35 -10.91
N ASN A 297 27.31 19.68 -10.98
CA ASN A 297 27.54 20.55 -9.84
C ASN A 297 28.78 20.19 -8.99
N GLY A 298 29.77 19.53 -9.61
CA GLY A 298 31.05 19.22 -8.96
C GLY A 298 31.02 18.16 -7.86
N GLY A 299 29.94 17.38 -7.72
CA GLY A 299 29.83 16.35 -6.68
C GLY A 299 28.45 15.70 -6.61
N PHE A 300 27.98 15.48 -5.38
CA PHE A 300 26.72 14.78 -5.10
C PHE A 300 25.74 15.69 -4.33
N PRO A 301 25.26 16.78 -4.94
CA PRO A 301 24.55 17.85 -4.22
C PRO A 301 23.25 17.41 -3.54
N ASN A 302 22.65 16.30 -3.98
CA ASN A 302 21.40 15.80 -3.44
C ASN A 302 21.59 14.56 -2.56
N LEU A 303 22.82 14.02 -2.47
CA LEU A 303 23.11 12.92 -1.53
C LEU A 303 23.43 13.49 -0.16
N PRO A 304 22.82 12.94 0.91
CA PRO A 304 23.12 13.36 2.27
C PRO A 304 24.61 13.16 2.61
N ARG A 305 25.19 14.05 3.43
CA ARG A 305 26.64 14.06 3.68
C ARG A 305 27.11 12.81 4.42
N GLU A 306 26.31 12.32 5.35
CA GLU A 306 26.59 11.15 6.16
C GLU A 306 26.49 9.89 5.30
N MET A 307 25.63 9.91 4.28
CA MET A 307 25.65 8.89 3.23
C MET A 307 26.95 8.97 2.43
N LEU A 308 27.45 10.16 2.08
CA LEU A 308 28.77 10.30 1.44
C LEU A 308 29.91 9.81 2.36
N ASP A 309 29.84 10.07 3.67
CA ASP A 309 30.76 9.53 4.68
C ASP A 309 30.75 8.00 4.70
N TYR A 310 29.56 7.40 4.82
CA TYR A 310 29.40 5.94 4.81
C TYR A 310 29.94 5.32 3.51
N LEU A 311 29.63 5.94 2.37
CA LEU A 311 30.09 5.49 1.06
C LEU A 311 31.55 5.86 0.75
N ASN A 312 32.25 6.57 1.65
CA ASN A 312 33.62 7.07 1.48
C ASN A 312 33.80 7.99 0.25
N LEU A 313 32.85 8.90 0.01
CA LEU A 313 32.77 9.78 -1.17
C LEU A 313 33.08 11.26 -0.87
N ASN A 314 33.65 11.60 0.30
CA ASN A 314 33.95 13.00 0.64
C ASN A 314 35.24 13.55 0.04
N ASP A 315 36.18 12.67 -0.33
CA ASP A 315 37.44 13.08 -0.92
C ASP A 315 37.42 12.82 -2.42
N ALA A 316 37.34 13.90 -3.20
CA ALA A 316 37.33 13.85 -4.65
C ALA A 316 38.54 13.15 -5.27
N SER A 317 39.68 13.09 -4.55
CA SER A 317 40.86 12.36 -5.01
C SER A 317 40.67 10.84 -5.01
N THR A 318 39.71 10.33 -4.22
CA THR A 318 39.44 8.89 -4.08
C THR A 318 38.32 8.39 -4.99
N TRP A 319 37.51 9.30 -5.56
CA TRP A 319 36.33 8.99 -6.37
C TRP A 319 36.58 7.99 -7.49
N ALA A 320 37.68 8.15 -8.24
CA ALA A 320 38.01 7.28 -9.37
C ALA A 320 38.24 5.81 -8.97
N LEU A 321 38.59 5.55 -7.70
CA LEU A 321 38.83 4.22 -7.15
C LEU A 321 37.65 3.71 -6.30
N ASN A 322 36.70 4.59 -5.96
CA ASN A 322 35.59 4.25 -5.09
C ASN A 322 34.49 3.51 -5.91
N PRO A 323 34.11 2.29 -5.52
CA PRO A 323 33.12 1.51 -6.25
C PRO A 323 31.71 2.14 -6.25
N TYR A 324 31.37 3.00 -5.28
CA TYR A 324 30.07 3.67 -5.19
C TYR A 324 29.96 4.92 -6.07
N PHE A 325 31.08 5.49 -6.54
CA PHE A 325 31.12 6.81 -7.17
C PHE A 325 30.07 7.00 -8.28
N GLN A 326 30.05 6.07 -9.24
CA GLN A 326 29.15 6.16 -10.39
C GLN A 326 27.68 6.00 -9.99
N ALA A 327 27.40 5.07 -9.08
CA ALA A 327 26.06 4.79 -8.58
C ALA A 327 25.52 5.98 -7.77
N ALA A 328 26.36 6.58 -6.93
CA ALA A 328 26.07 7.78 -6.17
C ALA A 328 25.86 9.01 -7.07
N ASN A 329 26.66 9.19 -8.13
CA ASN A 329 26.44 10.27 -9.10
C ASN A 329 25.06 10.16 -9.76
N ILE A 330 24.71 8.96 -10.25
CA ILE A 330 23.40 8.72 -10.85
C ILE A 330 22.29 8.98 -9.84
N MET A 331 22.41 8.44 -8.62
CA MET A 331 21.38 8.60 -7.59
C MET A 331 21.21 10.06 -7.17
N SER A 332 22.31 10.80 -7.01
CA SER A 332 22.27 12.24 -6.74
C SER A 332 21.48 13.01 -7.79
N GLN A 333 21.49 12.57 -9.05
CA GLN A 333 20.71 13.23 -10.10
C GLN A 333 19.25 12.75 -10.16
N LEU A 334 18.96 11.53 -9.70
CA LEU A 334 17.61 10.95 -9.71
C LEU A 334 16.75 11.37 -8.53
N MET A 335 17.33 11.62 -7.35
CA MET A 335 16.55 11.99 -6.15
C MET A 335 15.61 13.19 -6.30
N PRO A 336 15.94 14.29 -7.02
CA PRO A 336 14.99 15.39 -7.21
C PRO A 336 13.93 15.09 -8.28
N ILE A 337 14.05 14.00 -9.03
CA ILE A 337 13.13 13.61 -10.09
C ILE A 337 12.02 12.75 -9.47
N GLU A 338 10.78 12.93 -9.90
CA GLU A 338 9.68 12.09 -9.44
C GLU A 338 9.71 10.71 -10.12
N TYR A 339 9.52 9.64 -9.34
CA TYR A 339 9.37 8.28 -9.85
C TYR A 339 7.98 8.08 -10.47
N ASN A 340 7.91 8.11 -11.80
CA ASN A 340 6.67 7.91 -12.55
C ASN A 340 6.97 7.23 -13.90
N GLN A 341 5.93 6.89 -14.66
CA GLN A 341 6.07 6.22 -15.97
C GLN A 341 6.90 7.03 -16.98
N VAL A 342 6.91 8.37 -16.87
CA VAL A 342 7.70 9.24 -17.77
C VAL A 342 9.18 9.13 -17.45
N ASN A 343 9.54 9.11 -16.16
CA ASN A 343 10.92 9.11 -15.68
C ASN A 343 11.50 7.72 -15.42
N ILE A 344 10.71 6.65 -15.46
CA ILE A 344 11.14 5.28 -15.12
C ILE A 344 12.40 4.83 -15.85
N MET A 345 12.59 5.25 -17.12
CA MET A 345 13.79 4.93 -17.89
C MET A 345 15.07 5.52 -17.27
N LYS A 346 14.99 6.70 -16.64
CA LYS A 346 16.09 7.32 -15.91
C LYS A 346 16.48 6.47 -14.69
N TYR A 347 15.49 5.98 -13.94
CA TYR A 347 15.75 5.06 -12.83
C TYR A 347 16.35 3.74 -13.26
N THR A 348 15.89 3.16 -14.37
CA THR A 348 16.54 1.94 -14.90
C THR A 348 18.00 2.19 -15.31
N THR A 349 18.40 3.42 -15.62
CA THR A 349 19.80 3.75 -15.98
C THR A 349 20.78 3.43 -14.84
N PHE A 350 20.34 3.56 -13.58
CA PHE A 350 21.12 3.14 -12.41
C PHE A 350 21.59 1.69 -12.53
N ILE A 351 20.68 0.79 -12.89
CA ILE A 351 20.95 -0.64 -13.06
C ILE A 351 21.89 -0.90 -14.25
N HIS A 352 21.74 -0.15 -15.34
CA HIS A 352 22.48 -0.39 -16.59
C HIS A 352 23.93 0.10 -16.55
N LEU A 353 24.29 1.00 -15.63
CA LEU A 353 25.60 1.64 -15.57
C LEU A 353 26.43 1.22 -14.36
N ILE A 354 26.05 0.10 -13.75
CA ILE A 354 26.76 -0.52 -12.64
C ILE A 354 28.17 -0.92 -13.08
N GLN A 355 29.16 -0.35 -12.40
CA GLN A 355 30.57 -0.65 -12.64
C GLN A 355 30.98 -1.99 -11.99
N PRO A 356 32.02 -2.68 -12.49
CA PRO A 356 32.46 -3.96 -11.94
C PRO A 356 32.77 -3.96 -10.43
N GLY A 357 33.24 -2.82 -9.89
CA GLY A 357 33.49 -2.64 -8.45
C GLY A 357 32.20 -2.63 -7.63
N PHE A 358 31.24 -1.78 -8.01
CA PHE A 358 29.91 -1.69 -7.38
C PHE A 358 29.16 -3.02 -7.43
N ARG A 359 29.28 -3.74 -8.55
CA ARG A 359 28.65 -5.05 -8.76
C ARG A 359 29.09 -6.10 -7.75
N LYS A 360 30.36 -6.11 -7.35
CA LYS A 360 30.86 -7.04 -6.33
C LYS A 360 30.20 -6.79 -4.98
N LEU A 361 30.00 -5.52 -4.64
CA LEU A 361 29.28 -5.12 -3.42
C LEU A 361 27.80 -5.51 -3.52
N TRP A 362 27.20 -5.34 -4.69
CA TRP A 362 25.82 -5.74 -4.96
C TRP A 362 25.61 -7.24 -4.75
N VAL A 363 26.41 -8.09 -5.40
CA VAL A 363 26.37 -9.54 -5.19
C VAL A 363 26.62 -9.90 -3.71
N GLY A 364 27.48 -9.14 -3.04
CA GLY A 364 27.77 -9.28 -1.61
C GLY A 364 26.70 -8.76 -0.66
N LYS A 365 25.59 -8.19 -1.16
CA LYS A 365 24.49 -7.59 -0.36
C LYS A 365 24.97 -6.48 0.57
N ASP A 366 25.92 -5.69 0.10
CA ASP A 366 26.47 -4.58 0.86
C ASP A 366 25.38 -3.56 1.25
N PRO A 367 25.31 -3.09 2.52
CA PRO A 367 24.26 -2.18 2.96
C PRO A 367 24.23 -0.85 2.20
N GLY A 368 25.37 -0.34 1.73
CA GLY A 368 25.42 0.88 0.91
C GLY A 368 24.76 0.70 -0.45
N VAL A 369 24.81 -0.51 -0.99
CA VAL A 369 24.06 -0.86 -2.21
C VAL A 369 22.56 -0.91 -1.93
N LEU A 370 22.14 -1.53 -0.82
CA LEU A 370 20.73 -1.62 -0.45
C LEU A 370 20.12 -0.24 -0.20
N LEU A 371 20.88 0.66 0.44
CA LEU A 371 20.49 2.05 0.65
C LEU A 371 20.32 2.80 -0.68
N LEU A 372 21.28 2.71 -1.61
CA LEU A 372 21.12 3.31 -2.93
C LEU A 372 19.95 2.70 -3.72
N LEU A 373 19.69 1.40 -3.54
CA LEU A 373 18.60 0.71 -4.22
C LEU A 373 17.22 1.14 -3.71
N SER A 374 17.03 1.39 -2.41
CA SER A 374 15.73 1.84 -1.90
C SER A 374 15.30 3.17 -2.52
N TYR A 375 16.24 4.12 -2.67
CA TYR A 375 15.99 5.38 -3.40
C TYR A 375 15.70 5.14 -4.89
N CYS A 376 16.34 4.14 -5.51
CA CYS A 376 16.06 3.77 -6.90
C CYS A 376 14.64 3.23 -7.13
N LEU A 377 14.00 2.68 -6.09
CA LEU A 377 12.65 2.13 -6.15
C LEU A 377 11.56 3.20 -5.97
N GLY A 378 11.94 4.48 -5.80
CA GLY A 378 10.99 5.58 -5.58
C GLY A 378 10.34 5.56 -4.19
N LEU A 379 10.87 4.78 -3.25
CA LEU A 379 10.40 4.75 -1.87
C LEU A 379 11.04 5.89 -1.05
N LYS A 380 10.29 6.37 -0.07
CA LYS A 380 10.76 7.27 0.99
C LYS A 380 11.25 6.48 2.20
N PHE A 381 12.10 7.10 3.02
CA PHE A 381 12.71 6.47 4.19
C PHE A 381 12.24 7.11 5.50
N GLY A 382 11.56 6.32 6.34
CA GLY A 382 11.08 6.78 7.66
C GLY A 382 11.97 6.28 8.81
N MET A 383 12.07 7.10 9.86
CA MET A 383 12.82 6.84 11.08
C MET A 383 11.91 6.79 12.32
N TYR A 384 12.44 6.21 13.39
CA TYR A 384 11.80 6.15 14.70
C TYR A 384 12.76 6.63 15.79
N SER A 385 12.26 7.47 16.70
CA SER A 385 12.89 7.80 17.97
C SER A 385 11.79 8.20 18.98
N GLY A 386 12.13 8.84 20.09
CA GLY A 386 11.16 9.33 21.04
C GLY A 386 11.61 10.54 21.84
N ALA A 387 10.63 11.19 22.45
CA ALA A 387 10.76 12.32 23.35
C ALA A 387 11.20 11.91 24.78
N GLY A 388 11.82 10.75 24.96
CA GLY A 388 12.26 10.24 26.27
C GLY A 388 13.71 9.79 26.29
N TYR A 389 14.13 9.21 27.41
CA TYR A 389 15.52 8.73 27.58
C TYR A 389 15.83 7.52 26.67
N PHE A 390 14.86 6.62 26.50
CA PHE A 390 15.02 5.40 25.71
C PHE A 390 13.86 5.19 24.75
N GLN A 391 14.09 4.39 23.73
CA GLN A 391 13.05 3.91 22.82
C GLN A 391 12.09 2.95 23.54
N CYS A 392 10.84 2.87 23.09
CA CYS A 392 9.89 1.92 23.68
C CYS A 392 10.41 0.47 23.58
N GLY A 393 10.18 -0.33 24.64
CA GLY A 393 10.58 -1.73 24.68
C GLY A 393 12.08 -2.00 24.88
N SER A 394 12.89 -0.97 25.08
CA SER A 394 14.33 -1.09 25.32
C SER A 394 14.82 -0.10 26.37
N THR A 395 15.84 -0.48 27.14
CA THR A 395 16.64 0.44 27.97
C THR A 395 18.10 0.53 27.50
N ASP A 396 18.43 -0.18 26.42
CA ASP A 396 19.77 -0.21 25.81
C ASP A 396 19.83 0.65 24.53
N GLN A 397 18.68 1.17 24.07
CA GLN A 397 18.56 2.00 22.87
C GLN A 397 18.16 3.43 23.27
N PRO A 398 19.07 4.42 23.15
CA PRO A 398 18.73 5.79 23.45
C PRO A 398 17.66 6.33 22.50
N ALA A 399 16.79 7.17 23.05
CA ALA A 399 15.92 8.07 22.29
C ALA A 399 16.51 9.48 22.32
N SER A 400 15.76 10.50 21.89
CA SER A 400 16.32 11.81 21.54
C SER A 400 16.15 12.90 22.59
N LEU A 401 15.62 12.59 23.79
CA LEU A 401 15.41 13.62 24.82
C LEU A 401 16.73 14.30 25.22
N GLY A 402 16.80 15.63 25.08
CA GLY A 402 18.00 16.42 25.32
C GLY A 402 19.06 16.36 24.21
N HIS A 403 18.79 15.61 23.14
CA HIS A 403 19.67 15.44 21.98
C HIS A 403 18.97 15.81 20.66
N GLU A 404 17.81 16.48 20.74
CA GLU A 404 16.89 16.70 19.61
C GLU A 404 17.57 17.38 18.42
N THR A 405 18.33 18.46 18.64
CA THR A 405 19.08 19.14 17.58
C THR A 405 20.13 18.24 16.92
N THR A 406 20.84 17.43 17.71
CA THR A 406 21.87 16.54 17.16
C THR A 406 21.23 15.45 16.31
N ASP A 407 20.15 14.88 16.82
CA ASP A 407 19.44 13.78 16.19
C ASP A 407 18.70 14.25 14.94
N ALA A 408 18.02 15.40 14.97
CA ALA A 408 17.36 15.98 13.80
C ALA A 408 18.35 16.24 12.64
N HIS A 409 19.51 16.85 12.93
CA HIS A 409 20.56 17.02 11.92
C HIS A 409 21.11 15.67 11.42
N THR A 410 21.23 14.67 12.29
CA THR A 410 21.67 13.33 11.91
C THR A 410 20.66 12.63 11.00
N PHE A 411 19.36 12.71 11.30
CA PHE A 411 18.29 12.13 10.48
C PHE A 411 18.21 12.80 9.10
N ALA A 412 18.27 14.13 9.06
CA ALA A 412 18.37 14.89 7.81
C ALA A 412 19.62 14.48 7.02
N GLY A 413 20.73 14.29 7.73
CA GLY A 413 21.99 13.80 7.21
C GLY A 413 21.97 12.36 6.69
N TRP A 414 21.06 11.51 7.15
CA TRP A 414 20.82 10.18 6.56
C TRP A 414 19.86 10.22 5.37
N GLY A 415 19.20 11.35 5.13
CA GLY A 415 18.19 11.52 4.10
C GLY A 415 16.80 11.02 4.49
N ALA A 416 16.48 10.96 5.79
CA ALA A 416 15.14 10.60 6.25
C ALA A 416 14.07 11.52 5.63
N ASP A 417 12.92 10.95 5.30
CA ASP A 417 11.72 11.64 4.81
C ASP A 417 10.65 11.78 5.88
N SER A 418 10.69 10.95 6.93
CA SER A 418 9.75 11.04 8.06
C SER A 418 10.39 10.60 9.38
N LEU A 419 9.82 11.07 10.48
CA LEU A 419 10.16 10.69 11.84
C LEU A 419 8.89 10.39 12.65
N LYS A 420 8.73 9.14 13.09
CA LYS A 420 7.83 8.78 14.20
C LYS A 420 8.52 9.07 15.52
N TYR A 421 7.90 9.90 16.36
CA TYR A 421 8.50 10.39 17.59
C TYR A 421 7.65 10.04 18.81
N ASP A 422 8.07 9.00 19.53
CA ASP A 422 7.35 8.34 20.62
C ASP A 422 7.42 9.05 21.99
N ASN A 423 6.71 8.53 22.99
CA ASN A 423 6.59 9.13 24.32
C ASN A 423 7.10 8.26 25.48
N CYS A 424 7.75 7.13 25.20
CA CYS A 424 8.27 6.27 26.26
C CYS A 424 9.39 6.92 27.07
N TYR A 425 9.49 6.56 28.35
CA TYR A 425 10.56 7.03 29.26
C TYR A 425 10.68 8.56 29.29
N ALA A 426 9.54 9.25 29.22
CA ALA A 426 9.44 10.71 29.16
C ALA A 426 9.99 11.40 30.42
N ASN A 427 9.74 10.81 31.58
CA ASN A 427 10.03 11.36 32.90
C ASN A 427 10.95 10.47 33.76
N SER A 428 11.25 9.24 33.30
CA SER A 428 11.91 8.19 34.07
C SER A 428 12.75 7.30 33.15
N THR A 429 13.84 6.73 33.68
CA THR A 429 14.64 5.69 32.99
C THR A 429 14.16 4.26 33.31
N ASP A 430 13.28 4.12 34.31
CA ASP A 430 12.84 2.82 34.83
C ASP A 430 11.37 2.51 34.44
N GLU A 431 10.59 3.54 34.14
CA GLU A 431 9.17 3.42 33.79
C GLU A 431 8.95 3.89 32.35
N ALA A 432 8.51 2.96 31.50
CA ALA A 432 8.32 3.23 30.09
C ALA A 432 7.14 4.17 29.81
N ALA A 433 6.05 4.09 30.59
CA ALA A 433 4.88 4.92 30.39
C ALA A 433 4.23 5.30 31.73
N ASP A 434 4.23 6.60 32.04
CA ASP A 434 3.48 7.21 33.15
C ASP A 434 2.57 8.29 32.57
N TYR A 435 1.31 7.94 32.30
CA TYR A 435 0.33 8.84 31.68
C TYR A 435 -0.10 10.00 32.61
N SER A 436 0.08 9.82 33.92
CA SER A 436 -0.34 10.78 34.95
C SER A 436 0.67 11.91 35.14
N ASN A 437 1.91 11.72 34.68
CA ASN A 437 2.96 12.69 34.88
C ASN A 437 2.77 13.96 34.05
N ALA A 438 3.02 15.12 34.66
CA ALA A 438 3.02 16.40 33.97
C ALA A 438 4.05 16.49 32.83
N VAL A 439 5.21 15.81 32.94
CA VAL A 439 6.23 15.78 31.87
C VAL A 439 5.76 14.95 30.68
N THR A 440 5.13 13.80 30.93
CA THR A 440 4.59 12.92 29.89
C THR A 440 3.45 13.60 29.12
N GLN A 441 2.60 14.35 29.82
CA GLN A 441 1.48 15.11 29.24
C GLN A 441 1.89 16.41 28.53
N SER A 442 3.06 16.97 28.86
CA SER A 442 3.47 18.26 28.33
C SER A 442 3.86 18.18 26.83
N PRO A 443 3.40 19.12 25.99
CA PRO A 443 3.78 19.18 24.58
C PRO A 443 5.23 19.67 24.36
N THR A 444 5.88 20.22 25.39
CA THR A 444 7.18 20.91 25.24
C THR A 444 8.25 20.04 24.59
N ARG A 445 8.35 18.75 24.93
CA ARG A 445 9.37 17.85 24.37
C ARG A 445 9.17 17.62 22.87
N PHE A 446 7.91 17.54 22.43
CA PHE A 446 7.58 17.44 21.00
C PHE A 446 7.86 18.75 20.26
N GLN A 447 7.55 19.90 20.88
CA GLN A 447 7.88 21.22 20.31
C GLN A 447 9.38 21.43 20.10
N VAL A 448 10.22 20.93 21.02
CA VAL A 448 11.68 21.01 20.91
C VAL A 448 12.18 20.22 19.70
N MET A 449 11.68 18.99 19.48
CA MET A 449 12.02 18.21 18.30
C MET A 449 11.48 18.84 17.01
N ALA A 450 10.24 19.35 17.01
CA ALA A 450 9.70 20.07 15.86
C ALA A 450 10.61 21.23 15.44
N GLN A 451 11.04 22.08 16.39
CA GLN A 451 11.98 23.16 16.09
C GLN A 451 13.33 22.65 15.57
N ALA A 452 13.83 21.55 16.12
CA ALA A 452 15.09 20.95 15.66
C ALA A 452 14.99 20.41 14.22
N LEU A 453 13.83 19.88 13.82
CA LEU A 453 13.58 19.44 12.44
C LEU A 453 13.46 20.62 11.48
N GLU A 454 12.77 21.70 11.88
CA GLU A 454 12.69 22.95 11.09
C GLU A 454 14.07 23.59 10.86
N ASP A 455 14.97 23.50 11.84
CA ASP A 455 16.35 24.00 11.74
C ASP A 455 17.27 23.08 10.91
N ALA A 456 16.82 21.86 10.57
CA ALA A 456 17.58 20.91 9.79
C ALA A 456 17.58 21.26 8.29
N SER A 457 18.53 20.71 7.53
CA SER A 457 18.70 21.05 6.11
C SER A 457 17.72 20.33 5.16
N ARG A 458 16.72 19.62 5.69
CA ARG A 458 15.79 18.77 4.94
C ARG A 458 14.43 18.73 5.63
N ASP A 459 13.38 18.86 4.85
CA ASP A 459 12.00 18.68 5.31
C ASP A 459 11.74 17.21 5.66
N ILE A 460 11.27 16.96 6.88
CA ILE A 460 10.98 15.63 7.42
C ILE A 460 9.55 15.63 7.94
N VAL A 461 8.72 14.71 7.44
CA VAL A 461 7.34 14.53 7.93
C VAL A 461 7.38 14.11 9.40
N TYR A 462 6.82 14.92 10.28
CA TYR A 462 6.88 14.75 11.72
C TYR A 462 5.60 14.10 12.26
N GLN A 463 5.72 12.84 12.67
CA GLN A 463 4.62 12.03 13.19
C GLN A 463 4.73 11.93 14.72
N ILE A 464 3.94 12.76 15.41
CA ILE A 464 3.92 12.84 16.86
C ILE A 464 3.25 11.58 17.42
N CYS A 465 3.91 10.87 18.34
CA CYS A 465 3.43 9.63 18.92
C CYS A 465 3.34 9.74 20.45
N GLN A 466 2.45 10.61 20.92
CA GLN A 466 2.13 10.87 22.33
C GLN A 466 0.93 10.06 22.87
N TRP A 467 0.32 9.23 22.02
CA TRP A 467 -0.73 8.28 22.37
C TRP A 467 -2.05 8.88 22.89
N GLY A 468 -2.34 10.14 22.59
CA GLY A 468 -3.48 10.83 23.20
C GLY A 468 -3.27 11.26 24.65
N VAL A 469 -2.03 11.19 25.17
CA VAL A 469 -1.69 11.63 26.53
C VAL A 469 -1.57 13.16 26.57
N GLY A 470 -2.22 13.77 27.56
CA GLY A 470 -2.24 15.22 27.77
C GLY A 470 -3.62 15.81 27.60
N THR A 471 -3.70 17.10 27.29
CA THR A 471 -4.93 17.84 26.99
C THR A 471 -4.72 18.69 25.75
N ASP A 472 -5.81 19.12 25.12
CA ASP A 472 -5.84 20.04 23.98
C ASP A 472 -4.95 19.61 22.80
N ILE A 473 -4.81 18.30 22.60
CA ILE A 473 -3.91 17.71 21.60
C ILE A 473 -4.23 18.20 20.20
N GLY A 474 -5.52 18.24 19.84
CA GLY A 474 -5.97 18.78 18.56
C GLY A 474 -5.66 20.27 18.37
N THR A 475 -5.35 21.02 19.43
CA THR A 475 -5.03 22.44 19.34
C THR A 475 -3.54 22.68 19.09
N TRP A 476 -2.66 21.98 19.82
CA TRP A 476 -1.21 22.24 19.73
C TRP A 476 -0.49 21.34 18.72
N ALA A 477 -0.90 20.08 18.54
CA ALA A 477 -0.17 19.13 17.69
C ALA A 477 -0.20 19.51 16.19
N PRO A 478 -1.33 19.96 15.61
CA PRO A 478 -1.37 20.41 14.22
C PRO A 478 -0.44 21.60 13.89
N GLN A 479 -0.01 22.34 14.90
CA GLN A 479 0.84 23.52 14.70
C GLN A 479 2.31 23.17 14.53
N ILE A 480 2.70 21.94 14.90
CA ILE A 480 4.11 21.54 14.99
C ILE A 480 4.44 20.23 14.28
N GLY A 481 3.45 19.45 13.82
CA GLY A 481 3.68 18.19 13.12
C GLY A 481 2.58 17.84 12.14
N ASP A 482 2.90 16.94 11.22
CA ASP A 482 2.03 16.54 10.10
C ASP A 482 0.94 15.55 10.52
N SER A 483 1.23 14.74 11.55
CA SER A 483 0.24 13.86 12.16
C SER A 483 0.49 13.66 13.66
N TRP A 484 -0.54 13.27 14.41
CA TRP A 484 -0.41 12.99 15.84
C TRP A 484 -1.25 11.80 16.28
N ARG A 485 -0.62 10.86 16.99
CA ARG A 485 -1.28 9.67 17.54
C ARG A 485 -2.30 10.10 18.57
N ILE A 486 -3.56 9.83 18.29
CA ILE A 486 -4.67 10.26 19.16
C ILE A 486 -4.94 9.29 20.29
N SER A 487 -4.38 8.06 20.27
CA SER A 487 -4.64 7.00 21.26
C SER A 487 -3.41 6.13 21.53
N ASN A 488 -3.45 5.37 22.64
CA ASN A 488 -2.62 4.18 22.82
C ASN A 488 -2.73 3.23 21.63
N ASP A 489 -1.72 2.39 21.49
CA ASP A 489 -1.57 1.48 20.37
C ASP A 489 -2.84 0.67 20.10
N ILE A 490 -3.17 0.51 18.83
CA ILE A 490 -4.12 -0.50 18.38
C ILE A 490 -3.57 -1.88 18.74
N TYR A 491 -4.45 -2.86 18.94
CA TYR A 491 -4.08 -4.25 19.13
C TYR A 491 -5.04 -5.15 18.35
N ASP A 492 -4.61 -6.39 18.13
CA ASP A 492 -5.23 -7.42 17.28
C ASP A 492 -6.60 -7.91 17.78
N ALA A 493 -7.58 -7.00 17.88
CA ALA A 493 -8.95 -7.29 18.30
C ALA A 493 -9.93 -6.23 17.78
N TRP A 494 -11.12 -6.65 17.36
CA TRP A 494 -12.23 -5.78 16.94
C TRP A 494 -12.54 -4.64 17.93
N ARG A 495 -12.40 -4.89 19.24
CA ARG A 495 -12.67 -3.90 20.29
C ARG A 495 -11.76 -2.67 20.18
N SER A 496 -10.51 -2.83 19.73
CA SER A 496 -9.58 -1.71 19.60
C SER A 496 -10.07 -0.69 18.56
N ILE A 497 -10.71 -1.16 17.49
CA ILE A 497 -11.33 -0.34 16.44
C ILE A 497 -12.45 0.53 17.02
N TRP A 498 -13.34 -0.06 17.83
CA TRP A 498 -14.39 0.70 18.53
C TRP A 498 -13.80 1.76 19.46
N ARG A 499 -12.82 1.39 20.29
CA ARG A 499 -12.16 2.32 21.23
C ARG A 499 -11.56 3.53 20.51
N ILE A 500 -10.79 3.29 19.45
CA ILE A 500 -10.09 4.35 18.70
C ILE A 500 -11.09 5.20 17.90
N THR A 501 -12.13 4.58 17.33
CA THR A 501 -13.19 5.31 16.61
C THR A 501 -13.96 6.28 17.53
N ASN A 502 -14.15 5.94 18.81
CA ASN A 502 -14.74 6.86 19.78
C ASN A 502 -13.79 7.97 20.25
N GLN A 503 -12.48 7.81 20.06
CA GLN A 503 -11.48 8.82 20.40
C GLN A 503 -11.21 9.81 19.27
N VAL A 504 -11.41 9.41 18.00
CA VAL A 504 -11.20 10.30 16.84
C VAL A 504 -12.34 11.32 16.63
N VAL A 505 -13.51 11.08 17.23
CA VAL A 505 -14.72 11.90 17.04
C VAL A 505 -14.47 13.41 17.10
N PRO A 506 -13.80 14.00 18.11
CA PRO A 506 -13.63 15.45 18.18
C PRO A 506 -12.60 16.02 17.18
N TYR A 507 -11.74 15.17 16.61
CA TYR A 507 -10.61 15.64 15.81
C TYR A 507 -11.01 16.17 14.42
N PHE A 508 -12.26 16.03 13.99
CA PHE A 508 -12.73 16.67 12.76
C PHE A 508 -12.56 18.20 12.78
N LYS A 509 -12.54 18.81 13.98
CA LYS A 509 -12.29 20.24 14.20
C LYS A 509 -10.84 20.64 13.84
N HIS A 510 -9.93 19.66 13.83
CA HIS A 510 -8.47 19.86 13.82
C HIS A 510 -7.77 19.18 12.64
N THR A 511 -8.39 18.16 12.04
CA THR A 511 -7.87 17.45 10.88
C THR A 511 -8.06 18.26 9.60
N GLY A 512 -6.97 18.42 8.83
CA GLY A 512 -6.94 19.16 7.57
C GLY A 512 -5.67 18.89 6.75
N VAL A 513 -5.52 19.57 5.63
CA VAL A 513 -4.33 19.41 4.76
C VAL A 513 -3.06 19.71 5.55
N GLY A 514 -2.16 18.72 5.65
CA GLY A 514 -0.91 18.82 6.39
C GLY A 514 -1.03 18.60 7.90
N ALA A 515 -2.19 18.20 8.41
CA ALA A 515 -2.43 17.97 9.83
C ALA A 515 -3.47 16.86 10.05
N TYR A 516 -3.02 15.65 10.40
CA TYR A 516 -3.88 14.48 10.46
C TYR A 516 -3.88 13.78 11.84
N ALA A 517 -5.07 13.55 12.39
CA ALA A 517 -5.23 12.66 13.53
C ALA A 517 -4.82 11.23 13.15
N ASP A 518 -3.84 10.67 13.85
CA ASP A 518 -3.30 9.33 13.60
C ASP A 518 -3.96 8.31 14.53
N MET A 519 -4.77 7.45 13.91
CA MET A 519 -5.50 6.36 14.56
C MET A 519 -4.65 5.08 14.71
N ASP A 520 -3.34 5.16 14.50
CA ASP A 520 -2.37 4.06 14.52
C ASP A 520 -2.42 3.14 13.29
N MET A 521 -1.49 2.19 13.23
CA MET A 521 -1.28 1.29 12.09
C MET A 521 -2.48 0.39 11.76
N LEU A 522 -2.54 -0.05 10.51
CA LEU A 522 -3.53 -1.01 10.03
C LEU A 522 -3.17 -2.43 10.47
N ILE A 523 -4.09 -3.13 11.14
CA ILE A 523 -3.99 -4.56 11.50
C ILE A 523 -4.59 -5.50 10.43
N VAL A 524 -4.95 -4.96 9.27
CA VAL A 524 -5.44 -5.73 8.10
C VAL A 524 -4.37 -6.72 7.68
N GLY A 525 -4.73 -8.00 7.53
CA GLY A 525 -3.81 -9.06 7.13
C GLY A 525 -3.09 -9.77 8.27
N LEU A 526 -3.26 -9.31 9.52
CA LEU A 526 -2.68 -9.95 10.71
C LEU A 526 -3.47 -11.18 11.19
N LYS A 527 -4.56 -11.54 10.50
CA LYS A 527 -5.46 -12.67 10.85
C LYS A 527 -6.15 -12.49 12.21
N ALA A 528 -6.31 -11.25 12.64
CA ALA A 528 -7.00 -10.85 13.86
C ALA A 528 -8.50 -10.56 13.65
N LEU A 529 -8.88 -10.24 12.41
CA LEU A 529 -10.19 -9.76 12.01
C LEU A 529 -10.75 -10.65 10.89
N SER A 530 -12.07 -10.71 10.77
CA SER A 530 -12.75 -11.19 9.56
C SER A 530 -12.58 -10.20 8.41
N ILE A 531 -12.83 -10.62 7.17
CA ILE A 531 -12.60 -9.75 6.01
C ILE A 531 -13.54 -8.54 6.01
N GLU A 532 -14.77 -8.69 6.49
CA GLU A 532 -15.70 -7.57 6.70
C GLU A 532 -15.20 -6.61 7.77
N GLU A 533 -14.65 -7.10 8.89
CA GLU A 533 -14.02 -6.25 9.92
C GLU A 533 -12.74 -5.56 9.39
N GLU A 534 -11.96 -6.20 8.52
CA GLU A 534 -10.80 -5.58 7.86
C GLU A 534 -11.22 -4.44 6.91
N LYS A 535 -12.29 -4.64 6.12
CA LYS A 535 -12.89 -3.57 5.30
C LYS A 535 -13.39 -2.43 6.19
N PHE A 536 -14.07 -2.76 7.29
CA PHE A 536 -14.51 -1.77 8.26
C PHE A 536 -13.34 -0.96 8.80
N HIS A 537 -12.31 -1.63 9.29
CA HIS A 537 -11.09 -1.01 9.82
C HIS A 537 -10.45 -0.06 8.81
N PHE A 538 -10.15 -0.56 7.61
CA PHE A 538 -9.50 0.22 6.55
C PHE A 538 -10.36 1.42 6.11
N GLY A 539 -11.66 1.20 5.92
CA GLY A 539 -12.59 2.25 5.51
C GLY A 539 -12.78 3.32 6.59
N MET A 540 -12.84 2.94 7.87
CA MET A 540 -13.01 3.89 8.98
C MET A 540 -11.77 4.78 9.14
N TRP A 541 -10.56 4.22 9.00
CA TRP A 541 -9.32 5.00 8.97
C TRP A 541 -9.29 5.93 7.76
N ALA A 542 -9.74 5.45 6.59
CA ALA A 542 -9.76 6.22 5.36
C ALA A 542 -10.71 7.43 5.41
N ILE A 543 -11.94 7.27 5.90
CA ILE A 543 -12.88 8.40 5.99
C ILE A 543 -12.48 9.42 7.07
N ASN A 544 -11.72 9.00 8.08
CA ASN A 544 -11.18 9.88 9.11
C ASN A 544 -9.81 10.49 8.78
N LYS A 545 -9.27 10.23 7.58
CA LYS A 545 -8.00 10.79 7.08
C LYS A 545 -6.78 10.44 7.95
N SER A 546 -6.85 9.31 8.68
CA SER A 546 -5.69 8.78 9.38
C SER A 546 -4.61 8.41 8.37
N PRO A 547 -3.31 8.51 8.72
CA PRO A 547 -2.25 7.86 7.98
C PRO A 547 -2.59 6.36 7.78
N LEU A 548 -2.45 5.87 6.54
CA LEU A 548 -2.69 4.46 6.19
C LEU A 548 -1.36 3.68 6.23
N VAL A 549 -0.86 3.44 7.45
CA VAL A 549 0.40 2.72 7.67
C VAL A 549 0.12 1.21 7.79
N ILE A 550 0.64 0.41 6.86
CA ILE A 550 0.41 -1.04 6.85
C ILE A 550 1.23 -1.71 7.97
N GLY A 551 0.55 -2.39 8.91
CA GLY A 551 1.19 -3.16 9.98
C GLY A 551 1.50 -4.62 9.60
N ALA A 552 0.96 -5.11 8.48
CA ALA A 552 1.17 -6.48 8.02
C ALA A 552 2.39 -6.65 7.11
N PRO A 553 3.03 -7.84 7.09
CA PRO A 553 4.03 -8.18 6.08
C PRO A 553 3.44 -8.11 4.67
N ILE A 554 4.13 -7.44 3.73
CA ILE A 554 3.75 -7.42 2.30
C ILE A 554 4.26 -8.70 1.62
N ASP A 555 3.69 -9.84 2.02
CA ASP A 555 4.05 -11.18 1.55
C ASP A 555 2.79 -12.04 1.45
N THR A 556 2.45 -12.49 0.24
CA THR A 556 1.27 -13.33 -0.03
C THR A 556 1.36 -14.73 0.59
N SER A 557 2.55 -15.17 1.02
CA SER A 557 2.73 -16.42 1.76
C SER A 557 2.37 -16.30 3.24
N ILE A 558 2.36 -15.08 3.78
CA ILE A 558 2.07 -14.77 5.19
C ILE A 558 0.69 -14.15 5.32
N THR A 559 0.43 -13.11 4.51
CA THR A 559 -0.76 -12.27 4.52
C THR A 559 -1.79 -12.79 3.51
N PRO A 560 -3.06 -12.99 3.91
CA PRO A 560 -4.11 -13.44 2.99
C PRO A 560 -4.27 -12.49 1.79
N VAL A 561 -4.51 -13.06 0.60
CA VAL A 561 -4.69 -12.28 -0.64
C VAL A 561 -5.89 -11.35 -0.52
N GLU A 562 -6.97 -11.82 0.10
CA GLU A 562 -8.19 -11.03 0.32
C GLU A 562 -7.89 -9.79 1.19
N SER A 563 -7.01 -9.90 2.19
CA SER A 563 -6.57 -8.76 3.01
C SER A 563 -5.73 -7.76 2.22
N LEU A 564 -4.89 -8.25 1.30
CA LEU A 564 -4.14 -7.38 0.38
C LEU A 564 -5.07 -6.67 -0.61
N GLU A 565 -6.15 -7.31 -1.05
CA GLU A 565 -7.19 -6.68 -1.87
C GLU A 565 -7.89 -5.55 -1.12
N VAL A 566 -8.13 -5.70 0.19
CA VAL A 566 -8.65 -4.60 1.04
C VAL A 566 -7.67 -3.43 1.04
N LEU A 567 -6.39 -3.67 1.32
CA LEU A 567 -5.35 -2.62 1.34
C LEU A 567 -5.13 -1.95 -0.02
N ASN A 568 -5.41 -2.65 -1.12
CA ASN A 568 -5.22 -2.16 -2.49
C ASN A 568 -6.49 -1.54 -3.11
N ASN A 569 -7.56 -1.35 -2.32
CA ASN A 569 -8.78 -0.74 -2.85
C ASN A 569 -8.56 0.76 -3.14
N THR A 570 -8.47 1.10 -4.44
CA THR A 570 -8.15 2.45 -4.90
C THR A 570 -9.25 3.46 -4.64
N GLU A 571 -10.52 3.06 -4.55
CA GLU A 571 -11.62 3.98 -4.24
C GLU A 571 -11.61 4.37 -2.76
N VAL A 572 -11.31 3.42 -1.85
CA VAL A 572 -11.15 3.72 -0.42
C VAL A 572 -9.91 4.59 -0.17
N ILE A 573 -8.78 4.28 -0.83
CA ILE A 573 -7.58 5.13 -0.78
C ILE A 573 -7.91 6.55 -1.29
N ALA A 574 -8.69 6.69 -2.35
CA ALA A 574 -9.09 7.99 -2.88
C ALA A 574 -9.96 8.80 -1.89
N LEU A 575 -10.73 8.15 -1.01
CA LEU A 575 -11.41 8.85 0.09
C LEU A 575 -10.41 9.43 1.09
N ASN A 576 -9.37 8.67 1.44
CA ASN A 576 -8.32 9.13 2.36
C ASN A 576 -7.48 10.26 1.74
N GLN A 577 -7.14 10.13 0.45
CA GLN A 577 -6.29 11.06 -0.30
C GLN A 577 -7.07 12.21 -0.95
N ASP A 578 -8.35 12.41 -0.60
CA ASP A 578 -9.13 13.51 -1.15
C ASP A 578 -8.52 14.87 -0.79
N SER A 579 -8.39 15.74 -1.80
CA SER A 579 -7.68 17.02 -1.68
C SER A 579 -8.27 18.01 -0.67
N LEU A 580 -9.51 17.81 -0.17
CA LEU A 580 -10.02 18.63 0.93
C LEU A 580 -9.40 18.27 2.28
N GLY A 581 -8.90 17.04 2.46
CA GLY A 581 -8.30 16.58 3.71
C GLY A 581 -9.25 16.62 4.92
N LYS A 582 -10.58 16.68 4.71
CA LYS A 582 -11.56 16.81 5.80
C LYS A 582 -11.99 15.46 6.35
N GLN A 583 -11.85 15.29 7.67
CA GLN A 583 -12.35 14.13 8.40
C GLN A 583 -13.87 13.98 8.29
N ALA A 584 -14.37 12.75 8.23
CA ALA A 584 -15.78 12.46 8.46
C ALA A 584 -16.19 12.76 9.91
N GLN A 585 -17.43 13.19 10.09
CA GLN A 585 -18.05 13.43 11.39
C GLN A 585 -19.01 12.29 11.72
N LEU A 586 -19.18 11.99 13.02
CA LEU A 586 -20.27 11.16 13.52
C LEU A 586 -21.51 12.06 13.70
N ILE A 587 -22.53 11.89 12.86
CA ILE A 587 -23.75 12.72 12.90
C ILE A 587 -24.90 12.00 13.58
N ARG A 588 -24.88 10.67 13.62
CA ARG A 588 -25.94 9.88 14.24
C ARG A 588 -25.37 8.61 14.86
N ARG A 589 -25.85 8.29 16.06
CA ARG A 589 -25.56 7.04 16.76
C ARG A 589 -26.85 6.37 17.22
N TYR A 590 -27.01 5.11 16.86
CA TYR A 590 -28.08 4.23 17.30
C TYR A 590 -27.50 3.21 18.26
N THR A 591 -27.37 3.58 19.54
CA THR A 591 -26.67 2.74 20.53
C THR A 591 -27.34 1.39 20.75
N THR A 592 -28.68 1.35 20.78
CA THR A 592 -29.44 0.10 21.00
C THR A 592 -29.38 -0.83 19.80
N GLU A 593 -29.50 -0.28 18.60
CA GLU A 593 -29.41 -1.00 17.33
C GLU A 593 -27.96 -1.29 16.91
N GLN A 594 -27.00 -0.62 17.53
CA GLN A 594 -25.56 -0.76 17.32
C GLN A 594 -25.12 -0.41 15.89
N TYR A 595 -25.51 0.77 15.40
CA TYR A 595 -24.93 1.33 14.17
C TYR A 595 -24.77 2.84 14.24
N ASP A 596 -23.81 3.36 13.47
CA ASP A 596 -23.49 4.78 13.38
C ASP A 596 -23.59 5.28 11.93
N VAL A 597 -23.87 6.59 11.77
CA VAL A 597 -23.85 7.29 10.49
C VAL A 597 -22.74 8.34 10.51
N TRP A 598 -21.84 8.24 9.53
CA TRP A 598 -20.68 9.10 9.34
C TRP A 598 -20.75 9.84 8.01
N VAL A 599 -20.37 11.12 7.98
CA VAL A 599 -20.40 11.94 6.77
C VAL A 599 -19.18 12.84 6.74
N GLY A 600 -18.51 12.89 5.60
CA GLY A 600 -17.39 13.79 5.36
C GLY A 600 -17.55 14.52 4.03
N GLU A 601 -17.11 15.77 3.98
CA GLU A 601 -17.02 16.52 2.74
C GLU A 601 -15.83 16.04 1.91
N LEU A 602 -16.04 15.93 0.60
CA LEU A 602 -15.02 15.59 -0.39
C LEU A 602 -14.93 16.68 -1.46
N SER A 603 -13.78 16.75 -2.12
CA SER A 603 -13.51 17.69 -3.20
C SER A 603 -14.54 17.59 -4.33
N GLY A 604 -14.84 18.73 -4.96
CA GLY A 604 -15.86 18.81 -6.01
C GLY A 604 -17.30 18.77 -5.48
N SER A 605 -17.54 19.26 -4.25
CA SER A 605 -18.86 19.32 -3.61
C SER A 605 -19.52 17.94 -3.47
N ARG A 606 -18.70 16.91 -3.25
CA ARG A 606 -19.14 15.54 -2.99
C ARG A 606 -19.17 15.30 -1.48
N LEU A 607 -19.84 14.23 -1.07
CA LEU A 607 -19.82 13.73 0.30
C LEU A 607 -19.41 12.25 0.32
N VAL A 608 -18.77 11.80 1.39
CA VAL A 608 -18.72 10.38 1.75
C VAL A 608 -19.77 10.12 2.83
N LEU A 609 -20.57 9.07 2.67
CA LEU A 609 -21.51 8.56 3.67
C LEU A 609 -21.05 7.17 4.10
N GLY A 610 -20.76 7.00 5.39
CA GLY A 610 -20.40 5.73 6.01
C GLY A 610 -21.50 5.23 6.94
N LEU A 611 -22.01 4.02 6.69
CA LEU A 611 -22.95 3.33 7.57
C LEU A 611 -22.21 2.20 8.29
N ALA A 612 -21.92 2.42 9.56
CA ALA A 612 -21.08 1.54 10.37
C ALA A 612 -21.96 0.60 11.18
N ASN A 613 -22.04 -0.67 10.80
CA ASN A 613 -22.75 -1.69 11.57
C ASN A 613 -21.85 -2.30 12.64
N TRP A 614 -22.04 -1.91 13.90
CA TRP A 614 -21.31 -2.49 15.04
C TRP A 614 -21.94 -3.79 15.57
N TYR A 615 -23.17 -4.10 15.15
CA TYR A 615 -23.84 -5.34 15.51
C TYR A 615 -23.15 -6.56 14.86
N ASN A 616 -23.09 -7.66 15.61
CA ASN A 616 -22.47 -8.90 15.14
C ASN A 616 -23.26 -9.61 14.03
N GLY A 617 -24.51 -9.21 13.79
CA GLY A 617 -25.39 -9.79 12.79
C GLY A 617 -25.74 -8.81 11.68
N SER A 618 -26.38 -9.34 10.64
CA SER A 618 -26.96 -8.49 9.60
C SER A 618 -28.15 -7.69 10.14
N GLN A 619 -28.27 -6.43 9.72
CA GLN A 619 -29.41 -5.59 10.08
C GLN A 619 -29.79 -4.61 8.95
N SER A 620 -31.06 -4.20 8.93
CA SER A 620 -31.52 -3.19 7.98
C SER A 620 -31.36 -1.80 8.59
N VAL A 621 -30.60 -0.94 7.92
CA VAL A 621 -30.36 0.44 8.32
C VAL A 621 -31.10 1.39 7.39
N THR A 622 -31.52 2.53 7.93
CA THR A 622 -32.27 3.55 7.19
C THR A 622 -31.69 4.92 7.49
N VAL A 623 -31.43 5.71 6.45
CA VAL A 623 -30.91 7.08 6.55
C VAL A 623 -31.85 8.03 5.83
N SER A 624 -32.26 9.10 6.51
CA SER A 624 -33.00 10.21 5.91
C SER A 624 -32.04 11.20 5.28
N LEU A 625 -32.14 11.41 3.96
CA LEU A 625 -31.29 12.36 3.26
C LEU A 625 -31.51 13.79 3.78
N PRO A 626 -32.75 14.30 3.94
CA PRO A 626 -32.97 15.64 4.45
C PRO A 626 -32.63 15.78 5.94
N ALA A 627 -33.06 14.83 6.78
CA ALA A 627 -32.94 14.98 8.23
C ALA A 627 -31.55 14.63 8.76
N ASP A 628 -30.89 13.61 8.20
CA ASP A 628 -29.55 13.20 8.67
C ASP A 628 -28.43 13.89 7.90
N LEU A 629 -28.63 14.20 6.61
CA LEU A 629 -27.56 14.72 5.74
C LEU A 629 -27.79 16.17 5.28
N GLY A 630 -29.01 16.72 5.45
CA GLY A 630 -29.35 18.05 4.95
C GLY A 630 -29.53 18.14 3.42
N ILE A 631 -29.72 17.01 2.73
CA ILE A 631 -29.79 16.95 1.26
C ILE A 631 -31.14 16.41 0.78
N ALA A 632 -31.63 16.92 -0.35
CA ALA A 632 -32.83 16.40 -1.01
C ALA A 632 -32.53 15.15 -1.85
N SER A 633 -31.40 15.18 -2.57
CA SER A 633 -30.98 14.11 -3.47
C SER A 633 -29.50 14.15 -3.76
N ALA A 634 -28.92 13.00 -4.12
CA ALA A 634 -27.56 12.88 -4.64
C ALA A 634 -27.43 11.63 -5.51
N THR A 635 -26.53 11.65 -6.49
CA THR A 635 -26.08 10.43 -7.17
C THR A 635 -25.15 9.67 -6.23
N ALA A 636 -25.37 8.37 -6.07
CA ALA A 636 -24.59 7.54 -5.17
C ALA A 636 -23.77 6.47 -5.91
N ARG A 637 -22.54 6.28 -5.44
CA ARG A 637 -21.66 5.18 -5.82
C ARG A 637 -21.25 4.39 -4.59
N ASP A 638 -21.42 3.09 -4.64
CA ASP A 638 -20.89 2.14 -3.67
C ASP A 638 -19.40 1.92 -3.92
N VAL A 639 -18.60 2.24 -2.90
CA VAL A 639 -17.14 2.24 -2.93
C VAL A 639 -16.58 0.81 -2.90
N TRP A 640 -17.18 -0.09 -2.11
CA TRP A 640 -16.70 -1.47 -1.99
C TRP A 640 -17.13 -2.32 -3.17
N ALA A 641 -18.36 -2.12 -3.65
CA ALA A 641 -18.87 -2.83 -4.83
C ALA A 641 -18.41 -2.20 -6.16
N ALA A 642 -17.76 -1.03 -6.12
CA ALA A 642 -17.38 -0.23 -7.28
C ALA A 642 -18.57 -0.01 -8.25
N GLN A 643 -19.76 0.22 -7.70
CA GLN A 643 -21.03 0.19 -8.41
C GLN A 643 -21.81 1.50 -8.24
N ASP A 644 -22.28 2.06 -9.36
CA ASP A 644 -23.21 3.20 -9.31
C ASP A 644 -24.62 2.74 -8.94
N LEU A 645 -25.22 3.40 -7.95
CA LEU A 645 -26.56 3.10 -7.42
C LEU A 645 -27.63 4.04 -8.01
N GLY A 646 -27.24 5.01 -8.82
CA GLY A 646 -28.12 6.05 -9.35
C GLY A 646 -28.43 7.14 -8.33
N THR A 647 -29.52 7.87 -8.55
CA THR A 647 -29.91 9.00 -7.68
C THR A 647 -30.73 8.53 -6.49
N LEU A 648 -30.23 8.81 -5.29
CA LEU A 648 -30.94 8.66 -4.04
C LEU A 648 -31.80 9.90 -3.77
N THR A 649 -33.01 9.68 -3.25
CA THR A 649 -33.95 10.76 -2.87
C THR A 649 -34.66 10.38 -1.58
N SER A 650 -34.97 11.37 -0.73
CA SER A 650 -35.71 11.22 0.53
C SER A 650 -35.06 10.30 1.57
N THR A 651 -35.01 8.98 1.34
CA THR A 651 -34.51 7.99 2.28
C THR A 651 -33.70 6.91 1.56
N TYR A 652 -32.57 6.53 2.15
CA TYR A 652 -31.79 5.37 1.73
C TYR A 652 -31.94 4.24 2.75
N LYS A 653 -32.35 3.06 2.27
CA LYS A 653 -32.49 1.87 3.11
C LYS A 653 -31.69 0.73 2.50
N THR A 654 -30.87 0.09 3.32
CA THR A 654 -30.07 -1.07 2.92
C THR A 654 -29.99 -2.10 4.04
N THR A 655 -29.50 -3.30 3.73
CA THR A 655 -29.20 -4.34 4.71
C THR A 655 -27.69 -4.49 4.78
N LEU A 656 -27.13 -4.28 5.96
CA LEU A 656 -25.71 -4.43 6.24
C LEU A 656 -25.45 -5.82 6.82
N ALA A 657 -24.36 -6.47 6.45
CA ALA A 657 -23.79 -7.61 7.15
C ALA A 657 -23.23 -7.22 8.51
N GLY A 658 -23.06 -8.19 9.40
CA GLY A 658 -22.40 -7.95 10.69
C GLY A 658 -21.02 -7.36 10.48
N HIS A 659 -20.71 -6.29 11.22
CA HIS A 659 -19.42 -5.57 11.14
C HIS A 659 -19.11 -4.93 9.77
N GLU A 660 -20.12 -4.71 8.93
CA GLU A 660 -19.94 -4.00 7.66
C GLU A 660 -19.85 -2.49 7.86
N LEU A 661 -18.88 -1.85 7.19
CA LEU A 661 -18.87 -0.41 6.92
C LEU A 661 -19.26 -0.16 5.47
N HIS A 662 -20.51 0.21 5.24
CA HIS A 662 -20.99 0.55 3.91
C HIS A 662 -20.60 1.98 3.55
N LEU A 663 -19.83 2.14 2.47
CA LEU A 663 -19.30 3.44 2.04
C LEU A 663 -19.93 3.86 0.72
N LEU A 664 -20.57 5.04 0.73
CA LEU A 664 -21.12 5.67 -0.46
C LEU A 664 -20.41 7.00 -0.74
N VAL A 665 -20.02 7.24 -1.99
CA VAL A 665 -19.71 8.59 -2.47
C VAL A 665 -20.98 9.19 -3.05
N LEU A 666 -21.36 10.36 -2.55
CA LEU A 666 -22.50 11.14 -3.00
C LEU A 666 -22.00 12.32 -3.85
N SER A 667 -22.45 12.40 -5.10
CA SER A 667 -22.18 13.50 -6.03
C SER A 667 -23.47 14.17 -6.49
N ASP A 668 -23.33 15.29 -7.20
CA ASP A 668 -24.49 16.08 -7.69
C ASP A 668 -25.47 16.41 -6.56
N VAL A 669 -24.92 16.76 -5.39
CA VAL A 669 -25.67 16.97 -4.16
C VAL A 669 -26.61 18.16 -4.33
N VAL A 670 -27.90 17.93 -4.10
CA VAL A 670 -28.93 18.97 -4.03
C VAL A 670 -29.32 19.14 -2.57
N ASN A 671 -29.10 20.32 -2.02
CA ASN A 671 -29.47 20.63 -0.63
C ASN A 671 -30.99 20.58 -0.42
N ALA A 672 -31.40 20.12 0.75
CA ALA A 672 -32.81 20.12 1.13
C ALA A 672 -33.32 21.56 1.38
N THR A 673 -34.53 21.85 0.92
CA THR A 673 -35.25 23.11 1.23
C THR A 673 -36.34 22.93 2.29
N SER A 674 -36.63 21.69 2.68
CA SER A 674 -37.64 21.26 3.65
C SER A 674 -37.24 19.88 4.22
N GLY A 675 -37.76 19.48 5.38
CA GLY A 675 -37.36 18.23 6.04
C GLY A 675 -36.01 18.29 6.76
N THR A 676 -35.45 19.49 6.93
CA THR A 676 -34.29 19.72 7.79
C THR A 676 -34.78 20.02 9.20
N GLN A 677 -34.17 19.40 10.21
CA GLN A 677 -34.60 19.52 11.59
C GLN A 677 -34.22 20.90 12.16
N GLN A 678 -35.22 21.65 12.65
CA GLN A 678 -35.01 22.91 13.37
C GLN A 678 -35.28 22.71 14.86
N PRO A 679 -34.44 23.28 15.76
CA PRO A 679 -34.64 23.10 17.19
C PRO A 679 -35.84 23.93 17.65
N ILE A 680 -36.70 23.34 18.48
CA ILE A 680 -37.82 24.03 19.14
C ILE A 680 -37.26 25.02 20.16
N ARG A 681 -36.37 24.53 21.02
CA ARG A 681 -35.77 25.27 22.13
C ARG A 681 -34.51 24.57 22.65
N TYR A 682 -33.57 25.37 23.15
CA TYR A 682 -32.41 24.93 23.93
C TYR A 682 -32.72 24.90 25.43
N TYR A 683 -32.32 23.81 26.10
CA TYR A 683 -32.42 23.63 27.55
C TYR A 683 -31.01 23.53 28.15
N THR A 684 -30.65 24.50 28.98
CA THR A 684 -29.34 24.58 29.63
C THR A 684 -29.36 23.80 30.95
N ALA A 685 -28.47 22.83 31.10
CA ALA A 685 -28.47 21.94 32.26
C ALA A 685 -28.28 22.67 33.59
N SER A 686 -27.47 23.72 33.63
CA SER A 686 -27.19 24.43 34.88
C SER A 686 -28.30 25.39 35.34
N THR A 687 -29.21 25.78 34.45
CA THR A 687 -30.23 26.82 34.75
C THR A 687 -31.66 26.33 34.61
N ASP A 688 -31.92 25.39 33.70
CA ASP A 688 -33.27 24.89 33.40
C ASP A 688 -33.57 23.57 34.12
N ALA A 689 -32.56 22.84 34.62
CA ALA A 689 -32.76 21.55 35.27
C ALA A 689 -32.87 21.65 36.80
N THR A 690 -33.57 20.68 37.38
CA THR A 690 -33.51 20.33 38.80
C THR A 690 -32.53 19.18 38.99
N LEU A 691 -31.60 19.31 39.94
CA LEU A 691 -30.56 18.32 40.21
C LEU A 691 -30.91 17.47 41.44
N SER A 692 -30.58 16.19 41.40
CA SER A 692 -30.72 15.26 42.53
C SER A 692 -29.44 14.46 42.76
N GLY A 693 -29.32 13.84 43.94
CA GLY A 693 -28.12 13.07 44.31
C GLY A 693 -26.87 13.95 44.37
N ALA A 694 -25.78 13.48 43.77
CA ALA A 694 -24.49 14.17 43.72
C ALA A 694 -24.34 15.14 42.53
N ALA A 695 -25.30 15.18 41.59
CA ALA A 695 -25.21 16.01 40.40
C ALA A 695 -25.08 17.50 40.79
N THR A 696 -24.09 18.18 40.22
CA THR A 696 -23.78 19.57 40.60
C THR A 696 -23.35 20.42 39.42
N VAL A 697 -23.69 21.70 39.47
CA VAL A 697 -23.28 22.70 38.49
C VAL A 697 -21.81 23.01 38.66
N ALA A 698 -21.06 22.91 37.56
CA ALA A 698 -19.69 23.39 37.46
C ALA A 698 -19.63 24.61 36.55
N SER A 699 -19.01 25.69 37.04
CA SER A 699 -18.69 26.86 36.22
C SER A 699 -17.53 26.55 35.28
N CYS A 700 -17.62 26.99 34.03
CA CYS A 700 -16.57 26.78 33.05
C CYS A 700 -15.76 28.05 32.79
N PRO A 701 -14.49 27.93 32.35
CA PRO A 701 -13.74 29.04 31.80
C PRO A 701 -14.50 29.78 30.69
N SER A 702 -14.15 31.05 30.48
CA SER A 702 -14.78 31.86 29.43
C SER A 702 -14.56 31.22 28.05
N GLY A 703 -15.66 30.96 27.33
CA GLY A 703 -15.62 30.40 25.97
C GLY A 703 -15.59 28.87 25.90
N THR A 704 -15.71 28.16 27.03
CA THR A 704 -15.81 26.68 27.06
C THR A 704 -17.19 26.22 27.54
N CYS A 705 -17.46 24.91 27.53
CA CYS A 705 -18.78 24.33 27.83
C CYS A 705 -19.90 24.96 26.99
N LEU A 706 -19.61 25.21 25.71
CA LEU A 706 -20.55 25.85 24.79
C LEU A 706 -21.68 24.89 24.40
N PRO A 707 -22.88 25.42 24.11
CA PRO A 707 -23.23 26.84 24.06
C PRO A 707 -23.58 27.48 25.42
N ALA A 708 -23.73 26.70 26.49
CA ALA A 708 -24.23 27.20 27.78
C ALA A 708 -23.21 28.04 28.58
N GLY A 709 -21.92 27.78 28.43
CA GLY A 709 -20.87 28.37 29.28
C GLY A 709 -20.77 27.72 30.67
N SER A 710 -21.49 26.63 30.88
CA SER A 710 -21.62 25.89 32.14
C SER A 710 -21.95 24.43 31.85
N LYS A 711 -21.76 23.57 32.85
CA LYS A 711 -22.10 22.14 32.75
C LYS A 711 -22.60 21.60 34.08
N VAL A 712 -23.26 20.46 34.05
CA VAL A 712 -23.60 19.65 35.21
C VAL A 712 -22.77 18.38 35.15
N GLY A 713 -21.96 18.15 36.19
CA GLY A 713 -21.17 16.93 36.33
C GLY A 713 -21.65 16.07 37.49
N TYR A 714 -20.88 15.04 37.79
CA TYR A 714 -21.17 14.06 38.85
C TYR A 714 -22.51 13.32 38.69
N ILE A 715 -22.90 13.08 37.44
CA ILE A 715 -24.11 12.32 37.10
C ILE A 715 -23.76 10.82 37.23
N GLY A 716 -24.32 10.15 38.23
CA GLY A 716 -24.15 8.72 38.50
C GLY A 716 -23.55 8.31 39.86
N GLU A 717 -23.05 9.24 40.70
CA GLU A 717 -22.36 8.87 41.95
C GLU A 717 -23.30 8.35 43.06
N GLY A 718 -23.04 7.13 43.56
CA GLY A 718 -23.51 6.63 44.87
C GLY A 718 -24.95 6.11 44.95
N ASP A 719 -25.36 5.66 46.15
CA ASP A 719 -26.66 5.01 46.44
C ASP A 719 -27.91 5.89 46.14
N SER A 720 -27.71 7.18 45.83
CA SER A 720 -28.76 8.13 45.48
C SER A 720 -28.61 8.50 44.01
N ALA A 721 -29.35 7.85 43.11
CA ALA A 721 -29.28 8.01 41.66
C ALA A 721 -29.24 9.50 41.23
N ALA A 722 -28.02 10.03 41.04
CA ALA A 722 -27.82 11.42 40.69
C ALA A 722 -28.38 11.66 39.28
N ALA A 723 -29.30 12.62 39.18
CA ALA A 723 -30.06 12.88 37.96
C ALA A 723 -30.11 14.37 37.64
N VAL A 724 -30.25 14.64 36.34
CA VAL A 724 -30.53 15.98 35.81
C VAL A 724 -31.92 15.93 35.18
N THR A 725 -32.89 16.57 35.83
CA THR A 725 -34.30 16.52 35.44
C THR A 725 -34.75 17.86 34.89
N PHE A 726 -35.24 17.87 33.67
CA PHE A 726 -35.84 19.04 33.04
C PHE A 726 -37.35 18.90 33.08
N SER A 727 -37.99 19.77 33.84
CA SER A 727 -39.45 19.90 33.81
C SER A 727 -39.84 20.92 32.74
N SER A 728 -41.00 20.69 32.13
CA SER A 728 -41.59 21.56 31.12
C SER A 728 -40.84 21.64 29.78
N VAL A 729 -40.47 20.47 29.26
CA VAL A 729 -39.86 20.35 27.93
C VAL A 729 -40.96 20.37 26.86
N THR A 730 -40.87 21.34 25.95
CA THR A 730 -41.81 21.53 24.84
C THR A 730 -41.54 20.55 23.69
N ALA A 731 -42.62 19.94 23.20
CA ALA A 731 -42.71 19.22 21.93
C ALA A 731 -44.01 19.60 21.21
N ASP A 732 -43.97 19.80 19.90
CA ASP A 732 -45.15 20.19 19.11
C ASP A 732 -46.06 18.98 18.85
N SER A 733 -45.50 17.78 18.81
CA SER A 733 -46.22 16.53 18.58
C SER A 733 -45.80 15.40 19.54
N ALA A 734 -46.70 14.44 19.78
CA ALA A 734 -46.39 13.27 20.60
C ALA A 734 -45.51 12.24 19.86
N GLY A 735 -44.81 11.39 20.61
CA GLY A 735 -43.99 10.29 20.10
C GLY A 735 -42.49 10.60 20.12
N THR A 736 -41.77 10.03 19.16
CA THR A 736 -40.31 10.15 19.09
C THR A 736 -39.88 11.56 18.69
N LYS A 737 -38.82 12.05 19.34
CA LYS A 737 -38.13 13.28 19.00
C LYS A 737 -36.65 13.02 18.79
N LEU A 738 -36.02 13.92 18.07
CA LEU A 738 -34.57 13.99 18.05
C LEU A 738 -34.11 14.96 19.14
N LEU A 739 -33.19 14.52 19.99
CA LEU A 739 -32.42 15.36 20.87
C LEU A 739 -31.01 15.61 20.33
N GLY A 740 -30.59 16.88 20.26
CA GLY A 740 -29.19 17.27 20.10
C GLY A 740 -28.58 17.53 21.47
N VAL A 741 -27.88 16.55 22.03
CA VAL A 741 -27.35 16.60 23.39
C VAL A 741 -25.92 17.13 23.36
N ASP A 742 -25.69 18.26 24.04
CA ASP A 742 -24.35 18.81 24.27
C ASP A 742 -23.78 18.23 25.56
N PHE A 743 -22.66 17.54 25.45
CA PHE A 743 -22.05 16.77 26.51
C PHE A 743 -20.54 16.98 26.55
N ILE A 744 -19.92 16.65 27.69
CA ILE A 744 -18.47 16.61 27.82
C ILE A 744 -18.05 15.24 28.35
N ASN A 745 -17.19 14.58 27.58
CA ASN A 745 -16.54 13.33 27.95
C ASN A 745 -15.07 13.41 27.57
N TYR A 746 -14.20 13.44 28.58
CA TYR A 746 -12.76 13.34 28.40
C TYR A 746 -12.17 12.16 29.19
N ASP A 747 -12.97 11.10 29.32
CA ASP A 747 -12.57 9.87 29.99
C ASP A 747 -11.81 8.96 29.01
N VAL A 748 -10.61 9.40 28.65
CA VAL A 748 -9.73 8.67 27.74
C VAL A 748 -9.14 7.46 28.47
N ALA A 749 -9.42 6.27 27.95
CA ALA A 749 -9.09 4.99 28.57
C ALA A 749 -7.60 4.59 28.40
N LEU A 750 -6.66 5.45 28.81
CA LEU A 750 -5.22 5.22 28.62
C LEU A 750 -4.72 3.96 29.34
N GLU A 751 -5.13 3.76 30.60
CA GLU A 751 -4.69 2.60 31.40
C GLU A 751 -5.38 1.29 31.00
N THR A 752 -6.63 1.37 30.52
CA THR A 752 -7.47 0.22 30.18
C THR A 752 -7.58 -0.02 28.67
N SER A 753 -6.70 0.60 27.88
CA SER A 753 -6.70 0.57 26.40
C SER A 753 -6.58 -0.82 25.80
N TRP A 754 -5.93 -1.76 26.50
CA TRP A 754 -5.78 -3.16 26.11
C TRP A 754 -6.71 -4.11 26.89
N GLU A 755 -7.65 -3.56 27.66
CA GLU A 755 -8.63 -4.30 28.46
C GLU A 755 -10.07 -3.96 28.02
N TRP A 756 -10.84 -3.30 28.90
CA TRP A 756 -12.25 -2.97 28.70
C TRP A 756 -12.50 -1.49 28.43
N GLY A 757 -11.47 -0.66 28.36
CA GLY A 757 -11.60 0.74 27.95
C GLY A 757 -12.21 0.86 26.56
N ASP A 758 -13.27 1.65 26.43
CA ASP A 758 -13.98 1.82 25.15
C ASP A 758 -14.11 3.29 24.70
N ASN A 759 -13.55 4.22 25.49
CA ASN A 759 -13.61 5.67 25.28
C ASN A 759 -15.04 6.21 25.17
N THR A 760 -15.98 5.58 25.86
CA THR A 760 -17.35 6.06 25.96
C THR A 760 -17.81 6.19 27.42
N ARG A 761 -18.71 7.14 27.66
CA ARG A 761 -19.55 7.14 28.86
C ARG A 761 -20.99 6.91 28.46
N ASN A 762 -21.71 6.16 29.29
CA ASN A 762 -23.09 5.79 29.00
C ASN A 762 -24.07 6.63 29.82
N MET A 763 -25.07 7.18 29.14
CA MET A 763 -26.14 7.96 29.76
C MET A 763 -27.49 7.37 29.39
N THR A 764 -28.38 7.31 30.35
CA THR A 764 -29.78 6.96 30.15
C THR A 764 -30.59 8.25 30.02
N ILE A 765 -31.44 8.31 29.00
CA ILE A 765 -32.40 9.41 28.79
C ILE A 765 -33.81 8.83 28.89
N ALA A 766 -34.60 9.32 29.84
CA ALA A 766 -35.99 8.95 30.06
C ALA A 766 -36.91 10.14 29.79
N VAL A 767 -38.04 9.91 29.14
CA VAL A 767 -39.05 10.94 28.84
C VAL A 767 -40.41 10.45 29.32
N ASN A 768 -41.00 11.16 30.28
CA ASN A 768 -42.31 10.84 30.89
C ASN A 768 -42.42 9.41 31.45
N VAL A 769 -41.28 8.78 31.76
CA VAL A 769 -41.16 7.45 32.36
C VAL A 769 -40.11 7.48 33.46
N GLU A 770 -40.11 6.46 34.31
CA GLU A 770 -39.08 6.32 35.35
C GLU A 770 -37.69 6.22 34.72
N ALA A 771 -36.67 6.76 35.38
CA ALA A 771 -35.30 6.76 34.86
C ALA A 771 -34.76 5.35 34.57
N SER A 772 -35.25 4.32 35.28
CA SER A 772 -34.89 2.90 35.03
C SER A 772 -35.41 2.35 33.71
N ASP A 773 -36.45 2.97 33.14
CA ASP A 773 -37.10 2.56 31.90
C ASP A 773 -36.64 3.41 30.71
N GLY A 774 -35.68 4.32 30.92
CA GLY A 774 -35.08 5.15 29.88
C GLY A 774 -34.18 4.38 28.91
N VAL A 775 -33.78 5.06 27.83
CA VAL A 775 -32.94 4.49 26.78
C VAL A 775 -31.48 4.85 26.99
N ARG A 776 -30.59 3.86 26.84
CA ARG A 776 -29.14 4.03 26.94
C ARG A 776 -28.53 4.59 25.66
N PHE A 777 -27.63 5.55 25.81
CA PHE A 777 -26.78 6.07 24.73
C PHE A 777 -25.30 6.07 25.14
N ALA A 778 -24.44 5.69 24.20
CA ALA A 778 -22.98 5.66 24.38
C ALA A 778 -22.35 6.92 23.77
N PHE A 779 -21.88 7.81 24.64
CA PHE A 779 -21.28 9.09 24.27
C PHE A 779 -19.76 8.93 24.08
N PRO A 780 -19.20 9.28 22.90
CA PRO A 780 -17.77 9.18 22.61
C PRO A 780 -16.95 10.24 23.38
N ILE A 781 -15.66 10.37 23.09
CA ILE A 781 -14.89 11.54 23.56
C ILE A 781 -15.44 12.80 22.88
N SER A 782 -15.62 13.88 23.64
CA SER A 782 -16.24 15.12 23.18
C SER A 782 -15.26 16.15 22.62
N GLY A 783 -14.00 16.11 23.08
CA GLY A 783 -13.05 17.20 22.89
C GLY A 783 -11.66 16.95 23.46
N GLY A 784 -10.89 18.03 23.61
CA GLY A 784 -9.49 18.00 24.08
C GLY A 784 -9.30 18.02 25.60
N ASP A 785 -10.35 18.27 26.37
CA ASP A 785 -10.33 18.32 27.84
C ASP A 785 -11.74 18.16 28.44
N TRP A 786 -11.84 18.29 29.77
CA TRP A 786 -13.13 18.28 30.50
C TRP A 786 -13.93 19.60 30.37
N TYR A 787 -13.66 20.46 29.40
CA TYR A 787 -14.41 21.70 29.13
C TYR A 787 -14.85 21.84 27.65
N ASP A 788 -14.28 21.06 26.73
CA ASP A 788 -14.65 21.06 25.32
C ASP A 788 -15.88 20.18 25.06
N ALA A 789 -16.98 20.85 24.72
CA ALA A 789 -18.27 20.23 24.48
C ALA A 789 -18.33 19.60 23.08
N GLY A 790 -18.92 18.41 23.04
CA GLY A 790 -19.31 17.71 21.83
C GLY A 790 -20.84 17.64 21.76
N ARG A 791 -21.37 17.38 20.57
CA ARG A 791 -22.80 17.19 20.37
C ARG A 791 -23.08 15.81 19.80
N LEU A 792 -24.03 15.10 20.39
CA LEU A 792 -24.53 13.83 19.86
C LEU A 792 -26.04 13.91 19.64
N TYR A 793 -26.47 13.44 18.47
CA TYR A 793 -27.87 13.43 18.06
C TYR A 793 -28.49 12.05 18.28
N VAL A 794 -29.55 11.99 19.11
CA VAL A 794 -30.18 10.73 19.55
C VAL A 794 -31.70 10.77 19.48
N TYR A 795 -32.33 9.68 19.03
CA TYR A 795 -33.78 9.55 19.02
C TYR A 795 -34.30 9.06 20.37
N VAL A 796 -35.26 9.77 20.93
CA VAL A 796 -35.86 9.44 22.23
C VAL A 796 -37.39 9.47 22.10
N ASP A 797 -38.04 8.41 22.54
CA ASP A 797 -39.50 8.26 22.50
C ASP A 797 -40.15 8.65 23.83
N GLY A 798 -41.47 8.83 23.84
CA GLY A 798 -42.26 9.11 25.05
C GLY A 798 -42.73 10.55 25.20
N PHE A 799 -42.44 11.44 24.23
CA PHE A 799 -42.95 12.81 24.28
C PHE A 799 -44.47 12.85 24.08
N THR A 800 -45.09 13.85 24.70
CA THR A 800 -46.47 14.27 24.51
C THR A 800 -46.48 15.68 23.93
N ALA A 801 -47.51 16.03 23.16
CA ALA A 801 -47.64 17.37 22.60
C ALA A 801 -47.91 18.39 23.73
N GLY A 802 -47.17 19.50 23.75
CA GLY A 802 -47.22 20.51 24.79
C GLY A 802 -45.90 20.70 25.51
N ASP A 803 -45.93 21.39 26.65
CA ASP A 803 -44.78 21.76 27.48
C ASP A 803 -44.81 21.10 28.86
N GLU A 804 -45.46 19.94 28.98
CA GLU A 804 -45.54 19.18 30.24
C GLU A 804 -44.58 17.98 30.27
N ASN A 805 -43.71 17.83 29.27
CA ASN A 805 -42.78 16.71 29.25
C ASN A 805 -41.70 16.85 30.31
N GLU A 806 -41.41 15.74 30.98
CA GLU A 806 -40.25 15.58 31.85
C GLU A 806 -39.18 14.78 31.12
N VAL A 807 -37.96 15.32 31.06
CA VAL A 807 -36.79 14.64 30.48
C VAL A 807 -35.74 14.47 31.57
N VAL A 808 -35.34 13.23 31.82
CA VAL A 808 -34.41 12.86 32.90
C VAL A 808 -33.15 12.23 32.31
N PHE A 809 -32.00 12.75 32.72
CA PHE A 809 -30.68 12.22 32.36
C PHE A 809 -30.02 11.58 33.58
N THR A 810 -29.60 10.33 33.47
CA THR A 810 -28.91 9.55 34.52
C THR A 810 -27.75 8.75 33.95
N ALA A 811 -26.85 8.25 34.81
CA ALA A 811 -25.86 7.27 34.40
C ALA A 811 -26.51 5.92 34.08
N TYR A 812 -25.91 5.17 33.16
CA TYR A 812 -26.30 3.79 32.87
C TYR A 812 -25.37 2.80 33.58
N GLY A 813 -25.93 1.95 34.44
CA GLY A 813 -25.18 0.90 35.13
C GLY A 813 -25.45 0.86 36.62
N ASP A 814 -24.46 0.43 37.39
CA ASP A 814 -24.48 0.42 38.85
C ASP A 814 -23.87 1.71 39.43
N ALA A 815 -23.78 1.79 40.76
CA ALA A 815 -23.37 2.98 41.51
C ALA A 815 -21.91 3.42 41.29
N GLU A 816 -21.12 2.68 40.51
CA GLU A 816 -19.73 3.01 40.17
C GLU A 816 -19.59 3.62 38.77
N THR A 817 -20.69 3.74 38.01
CA THR A 817 -20.68 4.25 36.64
C THR A 817 -21.04 5.73 36.56
N TRP A 818 -20.33 6.46 35.70
CA TRP A 818 -20.52 7.88 35.48
C TRP A 818 -21.06 8.15 34.07
N ALA A 819 -22.07 9.01 33.98
CA ALA A 819 -22.46 9.61 32.71
C ALA A 819 -21.40 10.67 32.30
N PRO A 820 -21.38 11.10 31.02
CA PRO A 820 -20.64 12.31 30.67
C PRO A 820 -21.31 13.53 31.31
N ASP A 821 -20.56 14.62 31.46
CA ASP A 821 -21.12 15.87 31.96
C ASP A 821 -22.13 16.42 30.95
N LEU A 822 -23.23 17.00 31.42
CA LEU A 822 -24.29 17.55 30.58
C LEU A 822 -24.16 19.07 30.50
N VAL A 823 -24.04 19.61 29.28
CA VAL A 823 -24.08 21.06 29.03
C VAL A 823 -25.52 21.52 28.84
N GLY A 824 -26.26 20.78 28.02
CA GLY A 824 -27.66 21.06 27.70
C GLY A 824 -28.12 20.21 26.51
N PHE A 825 -29.32 20.47 26.03
CA PHE A 825 -29.82 19.80 24.83
C PHE A 825 -30.88 20.62 24.09
N GLU A 826 -31.10 20.27 22.83
CA GLU A 826 -32.19 20.78 21.99
C GLU A 826 -33.16 19.68 21.61
N VAL A 827 -34.44 20.03 21.52
CA VAL A 827 -35.50 19.14 20.99
C VAL A 827 -35.80 19.54 19.55
N PHE A 828 -35.84 18.57 18.66
CA PHE A 828 -36.20 18.73 17.26
C PHE A 828 -37.43 17.87 16.92
N GLU A 829 -38.33 18.44 16.13
CA GLU A 829 -39.41 17.66 15.52
C GLU A 829 -38.87 16.75 14.41
N ILE A 830 -39.54 15.61 14.24
CA ILE A 830 -39.30 14.68 13.13
C ILE A 830 -40.48 14.87 12.19
N GLU A 831 -40.23 15.49 11.03
CA GLU A 831 -41.25 15.68 9.98
C GLU A 831 -41.56 14.39 9.22
#